data_AF-W7UU43-F1
#
_entry.id   AF-W7UU43-F1
#
_cell.length_a   1.000
_cell.length_b   1.000
_cell.length_c   1.000
_cell.angle_alpha   90.00
_cell.angle_beta   90.00
_cell.angle_gamma   90.00
#
_symmetry.space_group_name_H-M   'P 1'
#
loop_
_entity.id
_entity.type
_entity.pdbx_description
1 polymer ?
#
loop_
_entity_poly.entity_id
_entity_poly.type
_entity_poly.pdbx_seq_one_letter_code
_entity_poly.pdbx_strand_id
1 'polypeptide(L)'
;MVFKRMLAAVAAAAVMTGSALSFHPPKTFAADNYLIRDYYDISGNQHYIDKYNSATSEHFQIIWGNDDQTGLVTRKFIRLNLNQLEKYRTLYTTDLGMADSSESVFAPDGNKYKTNVYLTNTGLPDFESGWAYMNAEPSTGFAYIYIDPTAMVQLDGTDSGSLAHEYGHVLTYHQKSWVDQPIIEPWWESAANWFKEQYFRTLETPTTHFFLPYLRNMNLSIPHGRNYYDTWIFLQYLTENPDNIDGFGQKFMMRLQSEAELNEYPFDTIQRLTGCDLKEVIGDFAKRMATLDFENKELYNQQLEVSLKDPFVWQLIYTQPSVSPDKENSYIVPAEKAPMQTGLNVIPLNIEGDVVTVDLHGISDAEGADWRACIVAEGEDGVTKYSPLFGEGEGTLELDGTETALYLTVAATPDRIIPNNAYLKEENNSDYAYNGEFKRRYPYEFEIKGASPMYRSITEGVAGHAHVNGGGFVADTAEVDDTVYVGKNAKVLGTSVVKGNAVITDYAVVKNANISGSAKISDYACVYGFWWASPTVSDNAKIGERAVVTAGASISGNARIMGNAYILDNYSVTDNATVKGTAYCYGDGVASGQAILDGEFYNECSVSEGTATGWMESEEFINDLPYTDGLYAGYEFERESRVFAYDTYGATNGIMRNSPLWEETRENAEGVVTFNGKDQYIVCDRSVADYKEMEICTAVFWNGGANEQSIFEFGKDLRMRLTPANKDGVTSFSIGGNSLIASKPLDKGKWSVIRIIIKNSYAKMLINGKLAAESSISYQPEDTVDHLMHCYIARDQAGHYFNGSMDYFRIYYKEGEEPEYYYDKNTGDNTENIAEAKPVSIISEPTLYGDANCDGKVDMADFNLLINAISKPSIYGVDGSSPDRITALGVMNADVHERGNGLSANDALTIRSYIQGTVKELPVSTQKT
;
A
#
# COMPACT_ATOMS: atom_id res chain seq x y z
N MET A 1 -0.39 29.24 -5.61
CA MET A 1 -0.98 30.60 -5.81
C MET A 1 0.00 31.65 -5.27
N VAL A 2 0.40 32.60 -6.13
CA VAL A 2 1.44 33.61 -5.91
C VAL A 2 0.97 34.73 -4.95
N PHE A 3 1.88 35.23 -4.09
CA PHE A 3 2.03 36.63 -3.60
C PHE A 3 2.34 36.76 -2.10
N LYS A 4 3.63 36.99 -1.74
CA LYS A 4 4.15 38.28 -1.20
C LYS A 4 5.54 38.13 -0.56
N ARG A 5 6.55 38.71 -1.20
CA ARG A 5 7.79 39.22 -0.58
C ARG A 5 7.73 40.75 -0.57
N MET A 6 8.26 41.40 0.46
CA MET A 6 8.71 42.81 0.38
C MET A 6 9.82 43.12 1.41
N LEU A 7 10.98 43.56 0.88
CA LEU A 7 11.98 44.55 1.35
C LEU A 7 12.71 44.31 2.70
N ALA A 8 14.01 44.57 2.86
CA ALA A 8 14.87 45.59 2.26
C ALA A 8 16.39 45.25 2.30
N ALA A 9 17.14 45.82 1.35
CA ALA A 9 18.61 45.88 1.33
C ALA A 9 19.14 47.13 2.07
N VAL A 10 20.44 47.13 2.46
CA VAL A 10 21.47 48.11 2.04
C VAL A 10 22.79 47.98 2.85
N ALA A 11 23.86 47.72 2.09
CA ALA A 11 25.27 48.17 2.19
C ALA A 11 26.14 47.96 3.43
N ALA A 12 27.30 47.32 3.20
CA ALA A 12 28.60 47.92 3.54
C ALA A 12 29.71 47.34 2.66
N ALA A 13 30.36 48.22 1.87
CA ALA A 13 31.63 47.94 1.22
C ALA A 13 32.77 48.19 2.23
N ALA A 14 33.72 47.26 2.33
CA ALA A 14 35.02 47.54 2.95
C ALA A 14 36.13 46.79 2.22
N VAL A 15 37.07 47.60 1.74
CA VAL A 15 38.35 47.29 1.12
C VAL A 15 39.18 46.35 1.99
N MET A 16 39.77 45.30 1.42
CA MET A 16 41.07 44.81 1.89
C MET A 16 42.01 44.54 0.71
N THR A 17 43.13 45.24 0.77
CA THR A 17 44.28 45.25 -0.11
C THR A 17 45.09 43.96 0.01
N GLY A 18 45.74 43.59 -1.09
CA GLY A 18 46.40 42.32 -1.28
C GLY A 18 47.65 42.07 -0.43
N SER A 19 48.02 40.81 -0.43
CA SER A 19 49.39 40.34 -0.20
C SER A 19 49.66 39.21 -1.20
N ALA A 20 50.65 39.44 -2.05
CA ALA A 20 51.08 38.55 -3.10
C ALA A 20 51.78 37.32 -2.51
N LEU A 21 51.44 36.13 -3.00
CA LEU A 21 52.25 34.93 -2.88
C LEU A 21 52.40 34.28 -4.26
N SER A 22 53.64 33.90 -4.53
CA SER A 22 54.21 33.63 -5.84
C SER A 22 53.69 32.33 -6.46
N PHE A 23 53.09 32.43 -7.65
CA PHE A 23 52.71 31.29 -8.48
C PHE A 23 53.95 30.58 -9.04
N HIS A 24 54.01 29.26 -8.83
CA HIS A 24 54.70 28.36 -9.75
C HIS A 24 53.77 28.14 -10.97
N PRO A 25 54.27 28.15 -12.22
CA PRO A 25 53.41 27.93 -13.37
C PRO A 25 52.96 26.46 -13.38
N PRO A 26 51.64 26.17 -13.37
CA PRO A 26 51.19 24.84 -13.70
C PRO A 26 51.46 24.59 -15.18
N LYS A 27 51.88 23.36 -15.48
CA LYS A 27 52.00 22.85 -16.85
C LYS A 27 50.70 23.11 -17.59
N THR A 28 50.78 23.81 -18.72
CA THR A 28 49.69 24.00 -19.67
C THR A 28 49.26 22.65 -20.22
N PHE A 29 48.16 22.10 -19.72
CA PHE A 29 47.33 21.18 -20.50
C PHE A 29 46.56 22.02 -21.53
N ALA A 30 46.41 21.51 -22.75
CA ALA A 30 45.56 22.14 -23.74
C ALA A 30 44.15 22.28 -23.15
N ALA A 31 43.55 23.46 -23.25
CA ALA A 31 42.15 23.63 -22.87
C ALA A 31 41.31 22.73 -23.79
N ASP A 32 40.58 21.78 -23.21
CA ASP A 32 39.59 20.99 -23.95
C ASP A 32 38.53 21.96 -24.48
N ASN A 33 38.58 22.29 -25.77
CA ASN A 33 37.59 23.18 -26.38
C ASN A 33 36.30 22.38 -26.66
N TYR A 34 35.26 22.58 -25.85
CA TYR A 34 33.92 22.00 -26.09
C TYR A 34 33.29 22.62 -27.34
N LEU A 35 32.95 21.75 -28.29
CA LEU A 35 32.30 22.11 -29.55
C LEU A 35 30.83 22.47 -29.31
N ILE A 36 30.32 23.42 -30.09
CA ILE A 36 28.89 23.71 -30.16
C ILE A 36 28.24 22.63 -31.03
N ARG A 37 27.18 22.01 -30.52
CA ARG A 37 26.37 21.07 -31.31
C ARG A 37 25.20 21.81 -31.92
N ASP A 38 25.36 22.17 -33.18
CA ASP A 38 24.35 22.88 -33.96
C ASP A 38 23.24 21.91 -34.38
N TYR A 39 22.05 22.08 -33.81
CA TYR A 39 20.89 21.27 -34.10
C TYR A 39 20.25 21.75 -35.41
N TYR A 40 19.95 20.81 -36.30
CA TYR A 40 18.99 21.07 -37.37
C TYR A 40 17.60 21.14 -36.74
N ASP A 41 16.65 21.89 -37.31
CA ASP A 41 15.22 21.69 -36.97
C ASP A 41 14.85 20.21 -36.94
N ILE A 42 13.80 19.81 -36.21
CA ILE A 42 13.39 18.39 -36.11
C ILE A 42 13.18 17.77 -37.51
N SER A 43 12.94 18.61 -38.53
CA SER A 43 12.84 18.23 -39.94
C SER A 43 14.17 17.93 -40.65
N GLY A 44 15.31 18.21 -40.02
CA GLY A 44 16.67 17.97 -40.51
C GLY A 44 17.17 18.97 -41.56
N ASN A 45 16.48 20.10 -41.75
CA ASN A 45 16.65 20.95 -42.94
C ASN A 45 17.33 22.30 -42.70
N GLN A 46 17.36 22.81 -41.47
CA GLN A 46 17.91 24.15 -41.16
C GLN A 46 18.62 24.22 -39.80
N HIS A 47 19.75 24.92 -39.73
CA HIS A 47 20.48 25.16 -38.49
C HIS A 47 19.77 26.19 -37.60
N TYR A 48 19.56 25.84 -36.33
CA TYR A 48 18.90 26.71 -35.35
C TYR A 48 19.65 28.02 -35.11
N ILE A 49 20.98 27.95 -35.04
CA ILE A 49 21.83 29.11 -34.68
C ILE A 49 21.91 30.18 -35.77
N ASP A 50 21.53 29.85 -37.01
CA ASP A 50 21.51 30.80 -38.14
C ASP A 50 20.31 31.75 -38.09
N LYS A 51 19.25 31.37 -37.37
CA LYS A 51 17.95 32.07 -37.37
C LYS A 51 17.52 32.56 -35.99
N TYR A 52 17.99 31.90 -34.94
CA TYR A 52 17.58 32.15 -33.57
C TYR A 52 18.75 32.58 -32.69
N ASN A 53 18.43 32.99 -31.48
CA ASN A 53 19.40 33.53 -30.55
C ASN A 53 20.06 32.40 -29.77
N SER A 54 21.36 32.53 -29.49
CA SER A 54 22.05 31.62 -28.58
C SER A 54 23.13 32.33 -27.77
N ALA A 55 23.48 31.71 -26.64
CA ALA A 55 24.61 32.11 -25.81
C ALA A 55 25.22 30.87 -25.16
N THR A 56 26.52 30.92 -24.87
CA THR A 56 27.27 29.76 -24.36
C THR A 56 28.05 30.09 -23.10
N SER A 57 28.18 29.10 -22.23
CA SER A 57 29.25 29.00 -21.23
C SER A 57 30.32 28.02 -21.72
N GLU A 58 31.15 27.47 -20.83
CA GLU A 58 32.16 26.47 -21.19
C GLU A 58 31.52 25.15 -21.63
N HIS A 59 30.51 24.67 -20.91
CA HIS A 59 29.89 23.36 -21.11
C HIS A 59 28.45 23.42 -21.64
N PHE A 60 27.82 24.60 -21.70
CA PHE A 60 26.39 24.72 -22.06
C PHE A 60 26.13 25.74 -23.17
N GLN A 61 25.02 25.53 -23.89
CA GLN A 61 24.44 26.48 -24.83
C GLN A 61 22.94 26.66 -24.54
N ILE A 62 22.49 27.90 -24.34
CA ILE A 62 21.06 28.24 -24.27
C ILE A 62 20.63 28.82 -25.62
N ILE A 63 19.51 28.33 -26.16
CA ILE A 63 18.94 28.68 -27.48
C ILE A 63 17.49 29.17 -27.27
N TRP A 64 17.12 30.30 -27.87
CA TRP A 64 15.76 30.85 -27.76
C TRP A 64 15.33 31.58 -29.03
N GLY A 65 14.01 31.62 -29.25
CA GLY A 65 13.42 32.24 -30.42
C GLY A 65 13.43 33.77 -30.38
N ASN A 66 12.74 34.39 -31.34
CA ASN A 66 12.73 35.85 -31.53
C ASN A 66 11.49 36.53 -30.91
N ASP A 67 10.61 35.78 -30.24
CA ASP A 67 9.34 36.25 -29.69
C ASP A 67 9.16 35.72 -28.24
N ASP A 68 9.81 36.38 -27.29
CA ASP A 68 9.70 36.04 -25.86
C ASP A 68 8.32 36.41 -25.31
N GLN A 69 7.46 35.40 -25.13
CA GLN A 69 6.11 35.55 -24.59
C GLN A 69 6.09 35.65 -23.06
N THR A 70 7.18 35.27 -22.39
CA THR A 70 7.30 35.34 -20.92
C THR A 70 7.70 36.73 -20.43
N GLY A 71 8.41 37.49 -21.27
CA GLY A 71 8.98 38.80 -20.93
C GLY A 71 10.20 38.73 -19.99
N LEU A 72 10.75 37.54 -19.73
CA LEU A 72 11.86 37.31 -18.80
C LEU A 72 13.22 37.27 -19.49
N VAL A 73 13.26 36.97 -20.79
CA VAL A 73 14.49 36.61 -21.50
C VAL A 73 15.31 37.85 -21.82
N THR A 74 16.31 38.10 -20.98
CA THR A 74 17.29 39.18 -21.14
C THR A 74 18.72 38.61 -21.15
N ARG A 75 19.70 39.38 -21.66
CA ARG A 75 21.12 38.96 -21.58
C ARG A 75 21.58 38.66 -20.15
N LYS A 76 21.05 39.39 -19.15
CA LYS A 76 21.35 39.16 -17.74
C LYS A 76 20.78 37.82 -17.26
N PHE A 77 19.54 37.53 -17.64
CA PHE A 77 18.85 36.27 -17.32
C PHE A 77 19.58 35.06 -17.93
N ILE A 78 19.95 35.14 -19.21
CA ILE A 78 20.70 34.09 -19.90
C ILE A 78 22.05 33.84 -19.23
N ARG A 79 22.81 34.90 -18.92
CA ARG A 79 24.11 34.77 -18.24
C ARG A 79 23.98 34.17 -16.84
N LEU A 80 22.94 34.56 -16.09
CA LEU A 80 22.67 34.02 -14.76
C LEU A 80 22.48 32.50 -14.83
N ASN A 81 21.62 32.03 -15.74
CA ASN A 81 21.30 30.61 -15.88
C ASN A 81 22.46 29.79 -16.46
N LEU A 82 23.23 30.34 -17.41
CA LEU A 82 24.48 29.72 -17.86
C LEU A 82 25.48 29.53 -16.72
N ASN A 83 25.68 30.56 -15.88
CA ASN A 83 26.54 30.44 -14.71
C ASN A 83 26.02 29.39 -13.71
N GLN A 84 24.70 29.22 -13.63
CA GLN A 84 24.09 28.29 -12.72
C GLN A 84 24.22 26.84 -13.19
N LEU A 85 24.06 26.58 -14.50
CA LEU A 85 24.34 25.28 -15.13
C LEU A 85 25.77 24.82 -14.89
N GLU A 86 26.76 25.72 -14.98
CA GLU A 86 28.16 25.40 -14.67
C GLU A 86 28.35 24.94 -13.22
N LYS A 87 27.64 25.55 -12.26
CA LYS A 87 27.68 25.11 -10.85
C LYS A 87 27.07 23.72 -10.69
N TYR A 88 25.92 23.45 -11.31
CA TYR A 88 25.30 22.13 -11.30
C TYR A 88 26.26 21.08 -11.86
N ARG A 89 26.89 21.35 -13.01
CA ARG A 89 27.88 20.44 -13.59
C ARG A 89 29.07 20.20 -12.67
N THR A 90 29.63 21.23 -12.05
CA THR A 90 30.73 21.05 -11.08
C THR A 90 30.30 20.11 -9.97
N LEU A 91 29.18 20.39 -9.31
CA LEU A 91 28.65 19.54 -8.24
C LEU A 91 28.45 18.09 -8.71
N TYR A 92 27.74 17.89 -9.82
CA TYR A 92 27.33 16.55 -10.22
C TYR A 92 28.47 15.71 -10.81
N THR A 93 29.37 16.32 -11.59
CA THR A 93 30.48 15.56 -12.22
C THR A 93 31.71 15.46 -11.34
N THR A 94 32.02 16.51 -10.56
CA THR A 94 33.25 16.54 -9.73
C THR A 94 33.00 15.94 -8.36
N ASP A 95 31.95 16.37 -7.67
CA ASP A 95 31.70 15.95 -6.28
C ASP A 95 30.99 14.58 -6.25
N LEU A 96 29.92 14.42 -7.03
CA LEU A 96 29.15 13.16 -7.10
C LEU A 96 29.77 12.13 -8.07
N GLY A 97 30.70 12.56 -8.92
CA GLY A 97 31.45 11.68 -9.83
C GLY A 97 30.71 11.29 -11.12
N MET A 98 29.57 11.91 -11.43
CA MET A 98 28.78 11.54 -12.62
C MET A 98 29.58 11.69 -13.91
N ALA A 99 29.31 10.80 -14.88
CA ALA A 99 29.84 10.95 -16.23
C ALA A 99 29.32 12.25 -16.84
N ASP A 100 30.18 12.95 -17.56
CA ASP A 100 29.83 14.21 -18.20
C ASP A 100 28.88 13.98 -19.39
N SER A 101 27.95 14.91 -19.60
CA SER A 101 27.07 14.97 -20.76
C SER A 101 27.74 15.42 -22.06
N SER A 102 29.05 15.70 -22.02
CA SER A 102 29.80 16.23 -23.16
C SER A 102 30.18 15.23 -24.25
N GLU A 103 30.01 13.93 -24.01
CA GLU A 103 30.29 12.88 -24.99
C GLU A 103 29.03 12.11 -25.32
N SER A 104 28.90 11.67 -26.58
CA SER A 104 27.76 10.87 -27.02
C SER A 104 27.67 9.58 -26.22
N VAL A 105 26.45 9.18 -25.85
CA VAL A 105 26.22 7.86 -25.26
C VAL A 105 26.42 6.73 -26.27
N PHE A 106 26.38 7.04 -27.56
CA PHE A 106 26.79 6.15 -28.64
C PHE A 106 28.31 6.09 -28.73
N ALA A 107 28.86 5.74 -29.89
CA ALA A 107 30.31 5.70 -30.07
C ALA A 107 30.90 7.12 -29.94
N PRO A 108 31.76 7.39 -28.93
CA PRO A 108 32.39 8.70 -28.80
C PRO A 108 33.27 8.97 -30.02
N ASP A 109 33.10 10.13 -30.63
CA ASP A 109 33.87 10.55 -31.81
C ASP A 109 35.23 11.18 -31.46
N GLY A 110 35.55 11.21 -30.15
CA GLY A 110 36.76 11.81 -29.60
C GLY A 110 36.65 13.32 -29.35
N ASN A 111 35.50 13.94 -29.62
CA ASN A 111 35.24 15.35 -29.31
C ASN A 111 34.34 15.49 -28.09
N LYS A 112 34.44 16.65 -27.43
CA LYS A 112 33.52 17.06 -26.36
C LYS A 112 32.59 18.15 -26.88
N TYR A 113 31.32 18.07 -26.49
CA TYR A 113 30.26 18.96 -26.95
C TYR A 113 29.57 19.65 -25.78
N LYS A 114 28.98 20.82 -26.04
CA LYS A 114 28.14 21.53 -25.08
C LYS A 114 26.75 20.89 -24.99
N THR A 115 26.17 20.89 -23.79
CA THR A 115 24.76 20.49 -23.58
C THR A 115 23.83 21.62 -24.00
N ASN A 116 22.83 21.30 -24.83
CA ASN A 116 21.86 22.26 -25.34
C ASN A 116 20.66 22.43 -24.38
N VAL A 117 20.23 23.68 -24.23
CA VAL A 117 19.04 24.08 -23.48
C VAL A 117 18.17 24.97 -24.36
N TYR A 118 16.95 24.54 -24.67
CA TYR A 118 16.01 25.26 -25.54
C TYR A 118 14.93 25.97 -24.70
N LEU A 119 14.66 27.25 -24.96
CA LEU A 119 13.63 27.98 -24.21
C LEU A 119 12.27 27.89 -24.88
N THR A 120 11.28 27.31 -24.19
CA THR A 120 9.88 27.30 -24.62
C THR A 120 9.26 28.70 -24.50
N ASN A 121 8.13 28.94 -25.17
CA ASN A 121 7.44 30.23 -25.14
C ASN A 121 8.30 31.43 -25.62
N THR A 122 9.27 31.16 -26.49
CA THR A 122 10.15 32.19 -27.10
C THR A 122 10.01 32.31 -28.62
N GLY A 123 9.04 31.61 -29.23
CA GLY A 123 8.87 31.55 -30.68
C GLY A 123 9.83 30.58 -31.38
N LEU A 124 10.26 29.53 -30.66
CA LEU A 124 11.08 28.45 -31.17
C LEU A 124 10.17 27.32 -31.71
N PRO A 125 10.22 26.95 -33.00
CA PRO A 125 9.16 26.16 -33.64
C PRO A 125 9.10 24.71 -33.17
N ASP A 126 10.22 24.09 -32.79
CA ASP A 126 10.20 22.71 -32.26
C ASP A 126 9.96 22.66 -30.74
N PHE A 127 9.96 23.82 -30.08
CA PHE A 127 9.84 23.97 -28.63
C PHE A 127 8.87 25.10 -28.31
N GLU A 128 7.64 25.00 -28.80
CA GLU A 128 6.67 26.09 -28.72
C GLU A 128 6.21 26.33 -27.28
N SER A 129 5.93 25.27 -26.51
CA SER A 129 5.38 25.31 -25.15
C SER A 129 5.86 24.12 -24.31
N GLY A 130 5.68 24.21 -22.98
CA GLY A 130 6.06 23.16 -22.02
C GLY A 130 6.81 23.74 -20.82
N TRP A 131 6.66 23.14 -19.64
CA TRP A 131 7.24 23.64 -18.39
C TRP A 131 8.75 23.38 -18.30
N ALA A 132 9.16 22.13 -18.19
CA ALA A 132 10.56 21.71 -18.13
C ALA A 132 10.61 20.20 -18.41
N TYR A 133 11.48 19.78 -19.33
CA TYR A 133 11.66 18.37 -19.67
C TYR A 133 13.05 18.13 -20.27
N MET A 134 13.54 16.90 -20.14
CA MET A 134 14.68 16.37 -20.85
C MET A 134 14.24 15.49 -22.02
N ASN A 135 14.97 15.54 -23.13
CA ASN A 135 14.84 14.55 -24.20
C ASN A 135 16.23 14.27 -24.82
N ALA A 136 16.36 13.19 -25.59
CA ALA A 136 17.60 12.79 -26.23
C ALA A 136 17.48 12.79 -27.75
N GLU A 137 18.59 13.13 -28.42
CA GLU A 137 18.63 13.12 -29.87
C GLU A 137 18.81 11.70 -30.41
N PRO A 138 17.86 11.20 -31.21
CA PRO A 138 17.84 9.78 -31.60
C PRO A 138 19.03 9.38 -32.48
N SER A 139 19.68 10.33 -33.16
CA SER A 139 20.78 10.06 -34.10
C SER A 139 22.17 10.42 -33.56
N THR A 140 22.27 11.22 -32.50
CA THR A 140 23.55 11.74 -31.99
C THR A 140 23.89 11.23 -30.60
N GLY A 141 22.93 10.69 -29.85
CA GLY A 141 23.16 10.11 -28.53
C GLY A 141 23.50 11.17 -27.47
N PHE A 142 22.96 12.37 -27.61
CA PHE A 142 23.11 13.46 -26.64
C PHE A 142 21.75 13.86 -26.09
N ALA A 143 21.67 13.98 -24.78
CA ALA A 143 20.53 14.57 -24.10
C ALA A 143 20.55 16.11 -24.17
N TYR A 144 19.37 16.71 -24.15
CA TYR A 144 19.14 18.15 -24.12
C TYR A 144 17.95 18.48 -23.22
N ILE A 145 17.86 19.75 -22.82
CA ILE A 145 16.78 20.27 -21.98
C ILE A 145 15.92 21.21 -22.82
N TYR A 146 14.60 21.17 -22.65
CA TYR A 146 13.74 22.29 -23.04
C TYR A 146 12.92 22.76 -21.85
N ILE A 147 12.87 24.08 -21.65
CA ILE A 147 12.40 24.66 -20.39
C ILE A 147 11.79 26.04 -20.58
N ASP A 148 10.74 26.33 -19.83
CA ASP A 148 10.11 27.64 -19.75
C ASP A 148 11.01 28.60 -18.96
N PRO A 149 11.23 29.85 -19.43
CA PRO A 149 11.98 30.86 -18.68
C PRO A 149 11.51 31.08 -17.23
N THR A 150 10.22 30.89 -16.93
CA THR A 150 9.64 30.98 -15.57
C THR A 150 10.04 29.80 -14.67
N ALA A 151 10.44 28.67 -15.26
CA ALA A 151 10.96 27.49 -14.58
C ALA A 151 12.48 27.55 -14.35
N MET A 152 13.17 28.63 -14.70
CA MET A 152 14.61 28.80 -14.49
C MET A 152 14.91 29.73 -13.30
N VAL A 153 16.20 29.98 -13.02
CA VAL A 153 16.59 30.92 -11.97
C VAL A 153 16.27 32.35 -12.39
N GLN A 154 15.51 33.02 -11.52
CA GLN A 154 15.02 34.37 -11.75
C GLN A 154 16.06 35.43 -11.39
N LEU A 155 15.92 36.64 -11.96
CA LEU A 155 16.91 37.72 -11.83
C LEU A 155 17.15 38.22 -10.39
N ASP A 156 16.23 37.95 -9.48
CA ASP A 156 16.32 38.25 -8.06
C ASP A 156 16.99 37.12 -7.24
N GLY A 157 17.43 36.05 -7.92
CA GLY A 157 18.05 34.88 -7.31
C GLY A 157 17.05 33.83 -6.86
N THR A 158 15.75 33.99 -7.12
CA THR A 158 14.75 32.97 -6.84
C THR A 158 14.97 31.77 -7.77
N ASP A 159 15.25 30.60 -7.19
CA ASP A 159 15.43 29.34 -7.91
C ASP A 159 14.13 28.51 -7.86
N SER A 160 13.79 27.84 -8.96
CA SER A 160 12.67 26.89 -9.08
C SER A 160 13.09 25.44 -8.76
N GLY A 161 14.40 25.14 -8.78
CA GLY A 161 14.97 23.81 -8.74
C GLY A 161 14.75 22.97 -10.01
N SER A 162 13.91 23.41 -10.96
CA SER A 162 13.58 22.65 -12.16
C SER A 162 14.78 22.46 -13.07
N LEU A 163 15.59 23.50 -13.28
CA LEU A 163 16.78 23.38 -14.15
C LEU A 163 17.83 22.39 -13.58
N ALA A 164 17.95 22.32 -12.25
CA ALA A 164 18.81 21.35 -11.56
C ALA A 164 18.29 19.91 -11.72
N HIS A 165 16.97 19.74 -11.67
CA HIS A 165 16.26 18.47 -11.90
C HIS A 165 16.43 17.99 -13.35
N GLU A 166 16.15 18.84 -14.34
CA GLU A 166 16.28 18.47 -15.76
C GLU A 166 17.72 18.13 -16.16
N TYR A 167 18.70 18.84 -15.60
CA TYR A 167 20.09 18.47 -15.83
C TYR A 167 20.47 17.15 -15.15
N GLY A 168 19.80 16.78 -14.06
CA GLY A 168 19.87 15.45 -13.48
C GLY A 168 19.45 14.36 -14.47
N HIS A 169 18.32 14.52 -15.16
CA HIS A 169 17.91 13.60 -16.23
C HIS A 169 18.94 13.48 -17.34
N VAL A 170 19.54 14.60 -17.79
CA VAL A 170 20.62 14.58 -18.78
C VAL A 170 21.74 13.67 -18.29
N LEU A 171 22.19 13.82 -17.04
CA LEU A 171 23.27 12.98 -16.51
C LEU A 171 22.85 11.52 -16.37
N THR A 172 21.63 11.22 -15.92
CA THR A 172 21.10 9.85 -15.87
C THR A 172 21.14 9.18 -17.25
N TYR A 173 20.72 9.88 -18.32
CA TYR A 173 20.85 9.38 -19.69
C TYR A 173 22.31 9.07 -20.06
N HIS A 174 23.24 9.94 -19.65
CA HIS A 174 24.66 9.78 -19.94
C HIS A 174 25.38 8.71 -19.09
N GLN A 175 24.72 8.13 -18.07
CA GLN A 175 25.21 6.93 -17.36
C GLN A 175 24.92 5.62 -18.09
N LYS A 176 24.09 5.64 -19.14
CA LYS A 176 23.78 4.55 -20.09
C LYS A 176 23.02 3.35 -19.51
N SER A 177 23.47 2.79 -18.38
CA SER A 177 22.91 1.52 -17.88
C SER A 177 21.50 1.68 -17.33
N TRP A 178 21.04 2.92 -17.14
CA TRP A 178 19.66 3.24 -16.82
C TRP A 178 18.80 3.70 -18.02
N VAL A 179 19.22 3.45 -19.26
CA VAL A 179 18.48 3.84 -20.48
C VAL A 179 17.78 2.63 -21.11
N ASP A 180 16.64 2.87 -21.77
CA ASP A 180 15.86 1.91 -22.58
C ASP A 180 15.40 0.63 -21.83
N GLN A 181 15.03 0.76 -20.55
CA GLN A 181 14.58 -0.37 -19.73
C GLN A 181 13.32 0.00 -18.92
N PRO A 182 12.20 -0.73 -19.07
CA PRO A 182 10.95 -0.38 -18.38
C PRO A 182 11.08 -0.36 -16.85
N ILE A 183 11.87 -1.26 -16.26
CA ILE A 183 11.87 -1.47 -14.80
C ILE A 183 12.47 -0.31 -13.99
N ILE A 184 13.19 0.58 -14.66
CA ILE A 184 13.89 1.71 -14.06
C ILE A 184 13.25 3.06 -14.41
N GLU A 185 12.30 3.12 -15.35
CA GLU A 185 11.69 4.38 -15.78
C GLU A 185 11.17 5.21 -14.58
N PRO A 186 10.45 4.64 -13.59
CA PRO A 186 9.98 5.42 -12.44
C PRO A 186 11.10 5.99 -11.56
N TRP A 187 12.29 5.38 -11.58
CA TRP A 187 13.42 5.82 -10.78
C TRP A 187 14.10 7.07 -11.34
N TRP A 188 13.89 7.40 -12.62
CA TRP A 188 14.49 8.58 -13.24
C TRP A 188 14.05 9.88 -12.56
N GLU A 189 12.78 9.95 -12.17
CA GLU A 189 12.18 11.10 -11.51
C GLU A 189 12.69 11.24 -10.07
N SER A 190 12.78 10.12 -9.36
CA SER A 190 13.47 10.05 -8.06
C SER A 190 14.92 10.50 -8.15
N ALA A 191 15.67 10.05 -9.16
CA ALA A 191 17.06 10.42 -9.34
C ALA A 191 17.22 11.92 -9.66
N ALA A 192 16.34 12.47 -10.51
CA ALA A 192 16.34 13.89 -10.84
C ALA A 192 16.02 14.77 -9.62
N ASN A 193 15.07 14.36 -8.77
CA ASN A 193 14.83 15.04 -7.49
C ASN A 193 15.96 14.86 -6.47
N TRP A 194 16.67 13.73 -6.48
CA TRP A 194 17.88 13.56 -5.69
C TRP A 194 18.99 14.52 -6.12
N PHE A 195 19.20 14.73 -7.43
CA PHE A 195 20.14 15.74 -7.94
C PHE A 195 19.76 17.15 -7.50
N LYS A 196 18.48 17.51 -7.65
CA LYS A 196 17.93 18.77 -7.17
C LYS A 196 18.18 18.97 -5.67
N GLU A 197 18.00 17.94 -4.85
CA GLU A 197 18.31 18.01 -3.42
C GLU A 197 19.81 18.24 -3.19
N GLN A 198 20.70 17.55 -3.91
CA GLN A 198 22.15 17.78 -3.78
C GLN A 198 22.49 19.24 -4.04
N TYR A 199 21.85 19.85 -5.04
CA TYR A 199 22.03 21.28 -5.30
C TYR A 199 21.46 22.16 -4.19
N PHE A 200 20.23 21.92 -3.72
CA PHE A 200 19.60 22.74 -2.69
C PHE A 200 20.41 22.84 -1.40
N ARG A 201 21.16 21.78 -1.07
CA ARG A 201 22.09 21.75 0.06
C ARG A 201 23.29 22.69 -0.09
N THR A 202 23.63 23.10 -1.32
CA THR A 202 24.74 24.04 -1.60
C THR A 202 24.36 25.52 -1.54
N LEU A 203 23.07 25.83 -1.37
CA LEU A 203 22.58 27.20 -1.31
C LEU A 203 23.06 27.93 -0.05
N GLU A 204 23.28 29.24 -0.13
CA GLU A 204 23.62 30.07 1.03
C GLU A 204 22.57 29.98 2.15
N THR A 205 21.30 29.80 1.77
CA THR A 205 20.21 29.43 2.68
C THR A 205 19.64 28.10 2.16
N PRO A 206 20.05 26.97 2.76
CA PRO A 206 19.58 25.65 2.32
C PRO A 206 18.04 25.55 2.33
N THR A 207 17.52 24.83 1.35
CA THR A 207 16.11 24.45 1.25
C THR A 207 16.04 22.97 0.89
N THR A 208 14.84 22.41 0.80
CA THR A 208 14.65 21.00 0.44
C THR A 208 13.48 20.83 -0.52
N HIS A 209 13.54 19.81 -1.37
CA HIS A 209 12.37 19.29 -2.06
C HIS A 209 11.59 18.35 -1.12
N PHE A 210 10.80 18.93 -0.21
CA PHE A 210 10.16 18.15 0.84
C PHE A 210 9.23 17.05 0.30
N PHE A 211 9.47 15.81 0.75
CA PHE A 211 8.90 14.56 0.25
C PHE A 211 7.56 14.19 0.93
N LEU A 212 6.67 15.17 1.12
CA LEU A 212 5.37 14.95 1.77
C LEU A 212 4.51 13.86 1.08
N PRO A 213 4.46 13.75 -0.26
CA PRO A 213 3.74 12.65 -0.89
C PRO A 213 4.31 11.27 -0.53
N TYR A 214 5.63 11.13 -0.38
CA TYR A 214 6.22 9.88 0.13
C TYR A 214 5.79 9.61 1.57
N LEU A 215 5.85 10.61 2.47
CA LEU A 215 5.43 10.47 3.87
C LEU A 215 3.97 9.98 4.02
N ARG A 216 3.07 10.43 3.14
CA ARG A 216 1.66 9.99 3.15
C ARG A 216 1.46 8.56 2.64
N ASN A 217 2.43 8.03 1.89
CA ASN A 217 2.34 6.77 1.16
C ASN A 217 3.49 5.80 1.51
N MET A 218 4.08 5.93 2.71
CA MET A 218 5.23 5.11 3.13
C MET A 218 4.92 3.62 3.11
N ASN A 219 3.66 3.22 3.26
CA ASN A 219 3.23 1.83 3.20
C ASN A 219 3.23 1.22 1.79
N LEU A 220 3.45 2.00 0.73
CA LEU A 220 3.52 1.53 -0.65
C LEU A 220 4.97 1.21 -1.04
N SER A 221 5.16 0.42 -2.10
CA SER A 221 6.49 0.05 -2.58
C SER A 221 7.33 1.25 -3.00
N ILE A 222 8.65 1.08 -3.02
CA ILE A 222 9.60 2.05 -3.55
C ILE A 222 10.07 1.53 -4.92
N PRO A 223 9.79 2.23 -6.03
CA PRO A 223 8.78 3.28 -6.19
C PRO A 223 7.37 2.67 -6.35
N HIS A 224 6.38 3.55 -6.27
CA HIS A 224 4.97 3.30 -6.56
C HIS A 224 4.41 4.51 -7.33
N GLY A 225 3.35 4.34 -8.13
CA GLY A 225 2.73 5.43 -8.92
C GLY A 225 2.35 6.68 -8.11
N ARG A 226 2.14 6.51 -6.80
CA ARG A 226 1.77 7.60 -5.87
C ARG A 226 2.95 8.27 -5.17
N ASN A 227 4.18 7.77 -5.30
CA ASN A 227 5.33 8.27 -4.57
C ASN A 227 6.64 8.33 -5.38
N TYR A 228 6.66 7.90 -6.64
CA TYR A 228 7.88 7.77 -7.45
C TYR A 228 8.68 9.08 -7.64
N TYR A 229 8.03 10.24 -7.52
CA TYR A 229 8.71 11.55 -7.53
C TYR A 229 9.52 11.81 -6.25
N ASP A 230 9.03 11.31 -5.12
CA ASP A 230 9.48 11.68 -3.77
C ASP A 230 10.28 10.57 -3.09
N THR A 231 10.40 9.40 -3.70
CA THR A 231 11.26 8.30 -3.22
C THR A 231 12.76 8.60 -3.31
N TRP A 232 13.13 9.80 -3.76
CA TRP A 232 14.51 10.31 -3.73
C TRP A 232 15.15 10.25 -2.34
N ILE A 233 14.35 10.31 -1.26
CA ILE A 233 14.85 10.22 0.12
C ILE A 233 15.50 8.86 0.42
N PHE A 234 15.08 7.78 -0.25
CA PHE A 234 15.78 6.49 -0.18
C PHE A 234 17.15 6.57 -0.87
N LEU A 235 17.25 7.25 -2.02
CA LEU A 235 18.53 7.49 -2.68
C LEU A 235 19.45 8.38 -1.82
N GLN A 236 18.86 9.32 -1.08
CA GLN A 236 19.58 10.14 -0.11
C GLN A 236 20.14 9.29 1.03
N TYR A 237 19.38 8.35 1.58
CA TYR A 237 19.86 7.40 2.59
C TYR A 237 21.11 6.64 2.11
N LEU A 238 21.09 6.11 0.88
CA LEU A 238 22.25 5.42 0.28
C LEU A 238 23.47 6.34 0.09
N THR A 239 23.21 7.64 -0.12
CA THR A 239 24.24 8.67 -0.36
C THR A 239 24.90 9.12 0.95
N GLU A 240 24.10 9.36 1.98
CA GLU A 240 24.57 9.81 3.31
C GLU A 240 25.17 8.65 4.11
N ASN A 241 24.67 7.44 3.89
CA ASN A 241 25.12 6.21 4.56
C ASN A 241 25.19 6.34 6.11
N PRO A 242 24.12 6.79 6.78
CA PRO A 242 24.17 7.09 8.21
C PRO A 242 24.41 5.85 9.09
N ASP A 243 24.21 4.65 8.55
CA ASP A 243 24.43 3.35 9.21
C ASP A 243 25.78 2.71 8.84
N ASN A 244 26.64 3.40 8.07
CA ASN A 244 27.98 2.95 7.68
C ASN A 244 28.02 1.58 6.98
N ILE A 245 27.07 1.34 6.07
CA ILE A 245 27.02 0.14 5.24
C ILE A 245 28.13 0.20 4.18
N ASP A 246 28.91 -0.87 4.08
CA ASP A 246 30.03 -0.94 3.15
C ASP A 246 29.56 -0.77 1.69
N GLY A 247 30.22 0.14 0.96
CA GLY A 247 29.94 0.42 -0.45
C GLY A 247 28.98 1.58 -0.74
N PHE A 248 28.18 2.00 0.25
CA PHE A 248 27.36 3.21 0.17
C PHE A 248 28.17 4.50 0.35
N GLY A 249 27.58 5.65 0.00
CA GLY A 249 28.21 6.97 0.09
C GLY A 249 27.97 7.85 -1.13
N GLN A 250 28.60 9.03 -1.16
CA GLN A 250 28.35 10.10 -2.14
C GLN A 250 28.43 9.68 -3.62
N LYS A 251 29.27 8.69 -3.95
CA LYS A 251 29.45 8.20 -5.33
C LYS A 251 28.61 6.98 -5.66
N PHE A 252 27.86 6.45 -4.71
CA PHE A 252 27.11 5.22 -4.92
C PHE A 252 26.01 5.39 -5.96
N MET A 253 25.34 6.55 -6.00
CA MET A 253 24.34 6.85 -7.03
C MET A 253 24.90 6.82 -8.47
N MET A 254 26.16 7.20 -8.68
CA MET A 254 26.83 7.07 -9.98
C MET A 254 27.03 5.59 -10.33
N ARG A 255 27.47 4.77 -9.38
CA ARG A 255 27.67 3.33 -9.59
C ARG A 255 26.36 2.61 -9.84
N LEU A 256 25.32 2.93 -9.07
CA LEU A 256 23.98 2.39 -9.22
C LEU A 256 23.43 2.62 -10.64
N GLN A 257 23.68 3.80 -11.22
CA GLN A 257 23.22 4.15 -12.57
C GLN A 257 24.12 3.66 -13.71
N SER A 258 25.42 3.46 -13.46
CA SER A 258 26.40 3.12 -14.51
C SER A 258 26.83 1.65 -14.51
N GLU A 259 26.74 0.95 -13.38
CA GLU A 259 27.12 -0.46 -13.23
C GLU A 259 25.92 -1.42 -13.20
N ALA A 260 24.68 -0.93 -13.33
CA ALA A 260 23.48 -1.77 -13.44
C ALA A 260 23.54 -2.70 -14.66
N GLU A 261 23.07 -3.94 -14.49
CA GLU A 261 22.91 -4.88 -15.60
C GLU A 261 21.58 -4.66 -16.34
N LEU A 262 21.48 -5.16 -17.57
CA LEU A 262 20.27 -5.02 -18.38
C LEU A 262 19.06 -5.68 -17.69
N ASN A 263 18.00 -4.91 -17.48
CA ASN A 263 16.77 -5.27 -16.76
C ASN A 263 16.99 -5.65 -15.29
N GLU A 264 18.09 -5.21 -14.69
CA GLU A 264 18.35 -5.41 -13.26
C GLU A 264 17.54 -4.40 -12.44
N TYR A 265 16.82 -4.87 -11.42
CA TYR A 265 16.07 -3.99 -10.54
C TYR A 265 17.03 -3.22 -9.63
N PRO A 266 16.80 -1.93 -9.30
CA PRO A 266 17.75 -1.17 -8.49
C PRO A 266 18.09 -1.80 -7.14
N PHE A 267 17.16 -2.52 -6.50
CA PHE A 267 17.46 -3.28 -5.28
C PHE A 267 18.42 -4.45 -5.53
N ASP A 268 18.28 -5.16 -6.65
CA ASP A 268 19.20 -6.23 -7.05
C ASP A 268 20.60 -5.65 -7.35
N THR A 269 20.66 -4.50 -8.06
CA THR A 269 21.91 -3.78 -8.30
C THR A 269 22.57 -3.38 -6.98
N ILE A 270 21.80 -2.84 -6.02
CA ILE A 270 22.30 -2.49 -4.69
C ILE A 270 22.95 -3.70 -4.03
N GLN A 271 22.24 -4.82 -3.95
CA GLN A 271 22.75 -6.04 -3.32
C GLN A 271 23.99 -6.59 -4.03
N ARG A 272 24.03 -6.59 -5.36
CA ARG A 272 25.17 -7.07 -6.14
C ARG A 272 26.42 -6.20 -5.94
N LEU A 273 26.25 -4.88 -5.91
CA LEU A 273 27.38 -3.94 -5.85
C LEU A 273 28.00 -3.81 -4.46
N THR A 274 27.26 -4.14 -3.40
CA THR A 274 27.71 -3.98 -2.01
C THR A 274 27.80 -5.30 -1.23
N GLY A 275 27.03 -6.32 -1.61
CA GLY A 275 26.87 -7.55 -0.83
C GLY A 275 26.05 -7.36 0.45
N CYS A 276 25.32 -6.25 0.59
CA CYS A 276 24.49 -5.98 1.76
C CYS A 276 23.31 -6.95 1.89
N ASP A 277 22.79 -7.10 3.11
CA ASP A 277 21.47 -7.68 3.34
C ASP A 277 20.41 -6.60 3.10
N LEU A 278 19.63 -6.73 2.02
CA LEU A 278 18.58 -5.77 1.68
C LEU A 278 17.51 -5.62 2.77
N LYS A 279 17.27 -6.68 3.56
CA LYS A 279 16.29 -6.59 4.66
C LYS A 279 16.77 -5.58 5.71
N GLU A 280 18.04 -5.65 6.07
CA GLU A 280 18.66 -4.70 7.01
C GLU A 280 18.69 -3.29 6.41
N VAL A 281 19.04 -3.13 5.12
CA VAL A 281 19.01 -1.81 4.44
C VAL A 281 17.63 -1.16 4.52
N ILE A 282 16.57 -1.93 4.24
CA ILE A 282 15.19 -1.42 4.29
C ILE A 282 14.77 -1.10 5.73
N GLY A 283 15.12 -1.96 6.69
CA GLY A 283 14.84 -1.72 8.12
C GLY A 283 15.58 -0.50 8.68
N ASP A 284 16.85 -0.32 8.29
CA ASP A 284 17.67 0.82 8.68
C ASP A 284 17.19 2.11 8.03
N PHE A 285 16.75 2.07 6.78
CA PHE A 285 16.07 3.22 6.20
C PHE A 285 14.77 3.55 6.95
N ALA A 286 13.96 2.54 7.29
CA ALA A 286 12.70 2.74 8.00
C ALA A 286 12.88 3.36 9.39
N LYS A 287 13.86 2.93 10.19
CA LYS A 287 14.11 3.52 11.51
C LYS A 287 14.51 5.00 11.42
N ARG A 288 15.25 5.41 10.38
CA ARG A 288 15.65 6.82 10.16
C ARG A 288 14.45 7.70 9.83
N MET A 289 13.45 7.17 9.12
CA MET A 289 12.22 7.90 8.78
C MET A 289 11.37 8.30 9.99
N ALA A 290 11.51 7.62 11.14
CA ALA A 290 10.70 7.94 12.33
C ALA A 290 10.92 9.36 12.87
N THR A 291 12.17 9.86 12.80
CA THR A 291 12.57 11.19 13.31
C THR A 291 13.21 12.05 12.21
N LEU A 292 13.14 11.57 10.95
CA LEU A 292 13.83 12.14 9.80
C LEU A 292 15.34 12.31 10.05
N ASP A 293 15.97 11.29 10.65
CA ASP A 293 17.36 11.29 11.13
C ASP A 293 18.38 11.16 9.99
N PHE A 294 18.42 12.21 9.17
CA PHE A 294 19.30 12.41 8.02
C PHE A 294 20.21 13.62 8.24
N GLU A 295 21.19 13.85 7.37
CA GLU A 295 22.12 14.97 7.50
C GLU A 295 21.40 16.35 7.60
N ASN A 296 20.23 16.50 6.96
CA ASN A 296 19.41 17.72 7.01
C ASN A 296 18.18 17.61 7.93
N LYS A 297 18.25 16.79 9.00
CA LYS A 297 17.15 16.53 9.95
C LYS A 297 16.37 17.78 10.36
N GLU A 298 17.06 18.84 10.79
CA GLU A 298 16.42 20.09 11.23
C GLU A 298 15.52 20.71 10.14
N LEU A 299 15.99 20.72 8.89
CA LEU A 299 15.27 21.30 7.76
C LEU A 299 14.05 20.45 7.39
N TYR A 300 14.20 19.12 7.38
CA TYR A 300 13.09 18.21 7.10
C TYR A 300 12.02 18.29 8.19
N ASN A 301 12.42 18.33 9.47
CA ASN A 301 11.48 18.50 10.58
C ASN A 301 10.77 19.86 10.55
N GLN A 302 11.43 20.95 10.16
CA GLN A 302 10.76 22.24 9.95
C GLN A 302 9.66 22.17 8.88
N GLN A 303 9.91 21.48 7.76
CA GLN A 303 8.90 21.31 6.70
C GLN A 303 7.78 20.35 7.12
N LEU A 304 8.11 19.30 7.89
CA LEU A 304 7.13 18.42 8.49
C LEU A 304 6.21 19.20 9.46
N GLU A 305 6.77 20.02 10.34
CA GLU A 305 5.99 20.88 11.24
C GLU A 305 5.07 21.84 10.49
N VAL A 306 5.52 22.39 9.36
CA VAL A 306 4.66 23.22 8.49
C VAL A 306 3.50 22.39 7.95
N SER A 307 3.76 21.16 7.49
CA SER A 307 2.74 20.26 6.94
C SER A 307 1.75 19.79 8.01
N LEU A 308 2.21 19.53 9.23
CA LEU A 308 1.39 19.09 10.36
C LEU A 308 0.49 20.21 10.92
N LYS A 309 0.65 21.47 10.50
CA LYS A 309 -0.31 22.54 10.80
C LYS A 309 -1.68 22.27 10.19
N ASP A 310 -1.72 21.56 9.07
CA ASP A 310 -2.96 20.99 8.56
C ASP A 310 -3.28 19.76 9.43
N PRO A 311 -4.31 19.84 10.31
CA PRO A 311 -4.49 18.91 11.44
C PRO A 311 -4.89 17.48 11.02
N PHE A 312 -4.99 17.25 9.71
CA PHE A 312 -5.38 16.00 9.08
C PHE A 312 -4.18 15.31 8.40
N VAL A 313 -3.07 16.02 8.22
CA VAL A 313 -1.86 15.43 7.63
C VAL A 313 -1.25 14.38 8.56
N TRP A 314 -1.39 14.55 9.88
CA TRP A 314 -0.85 13.62 10.87
C TRP A 314 -1.33 12.17 10.63
N GLN A 315 -2.64 11.96 10.45
CA GLN A 315 -3.19 10.61 10.25
C GLN A 315 -2.92 10.04 8.84
N LEU A 316 -2.57 10.90 7.87
CA LEU A 316 -2.13 10.43 6.55
C LEU A 316 -0.70 9.87 6.60
N ILE A 317 0.16 10.45 7.45
CA ILE A 317 1.56 10.06 7.62
C ILE A 317 1.71 8.87 8.57
N TYR A 318 1.15 8.98 9.78
CA TYR A 318 1.40 8.03 10.86
C TYR A 318 0.41 6.87 10.87
N THR A 319 0.94 5.66 11.04
CA THR A 319 0.14 4.45 11.14
C THR A 319 -0.45 4.36 12.54
N GLN A 320 -1.77 4.22 12.59
CA GLN A 320 -2.54 4.09 13.82
C GLN A 320 -3.12 2.68 13.87
N PRO A 321 -2.48 1.73 14.57
CA PRO A 321 -2.95 0.36 14.62
C PRO A 321 -4.28 0.25 15.37
N SER A 322 -5.00 -0.84 15.15
CA SER A 322 -6.25 -1.16 15.83
C SER A 322 -5.99 -2.19 16.92
N VAL A 323 -6.84 -2.25 17.95
CA VAL A 323 -6.71 -3.28 18.99
C VAL A 323 -6.93 -4.66 18.36
N SER A 324 -6.00 -5.60 18.60
CA SER A 324 -6.15 -6.98 18.14
C SER A 324 -7.28 -7.66 18.94
N PRO A 325 -8.14 -8.45 18.29
CA PRO A 325 -9.24 -9.16 18.95
C PRO A 325 -8.79 -10.22 19.98
N ASP A 326 -7.54 -10.66 19.90
CA ASP A 326 -7.15 -11.95 20.49
C ASP A 326 -6.37 -11.84 21.80
N LYS A 327 -5.72 -10.70 22.04
CA LYS A 327 -4.85 -10.48 23.20
C LYS A 327 -4.93 -9.05 23.71
N GLU A 328 -4.87 -8.88 25.03
CA GLU A 328 -4.75 -7.57 25.67
C GLU A 328 -3.39 -6.94 25.35
N ASN A 329 -3.34 -5.61 25.17
CA ASN A 329 -2.14 -4.86 24.75
C ASN A 329 -1.52 -5.34 23.42
N SER A 330 -2.33 -6.01 22.59
CA SER A 330 -1.96 -6.39 21.24
C SER A 330 -2.68 -5.52 20.23
N TYR A 331 -1.98 -5.22 19.14
CA TYR A 331 -2.44 -4.32 18.10
C TYR A 331 -2.18 -4.93 16.73
N ILE A 332 -3.10 -4.69 15.79
CA ILE A 332 -3.00 -5.10 14.39
C ILE A 332 -2.86 -3.87 13.51
N VAL A 333 -1.97 -3.94 12.52
CA VAL A 333 -1.89 -2.89 11.49
C VAL A 333 -3.20 -2.85 10.69
N PRO A 334 -3.77 -1.66 10.37
CA PRO A 334 -4.94 -1.59 9.50
C PRO A 334 -4.59 -2.19 8.14
N ALA A 335 -5.47 -3.00 7.55
CA ALA A 335 -5.17 -3.75 6.33
C ALA A 335 -4.70 -2.83 5.19
N GLU A 336 -5.28 -1.63 5.10
CA GLU A 336 -4.95 -0.61 4.11
C GLU A 336 -3.63 0.13 4.36
N LYS A 337 -3.09 0.04 5.57
CA LYS A 337 -1.78 0.59 5.95
C LYS A 337 -0.70 -0.49 6.06
N ALA A 338 -1.06 -1.78 5.97
CA ALA A 338 -0.09 -2.86 5.89
C ALA A 338 0.91 -2.60 4.75
N PRO A 339 2.22 -2.70 5.00
CA PRO A 339 3.24 -2.34 4.03
C PRO A 339 3.23 -3.31 2.86
N MET A 340 3.34 -2.78 1.64
CA MET A 340 3.84 -3.55 0.49
C MET A 340 5.34 -3.81 0.68
N GLN A 341 5.93 -4.72 -0.11
CA GLN A 341 7.38 -4.90 -0.16
C GLN A 341 8.13 -3.55 -0.22
N THR A 342 9.22 -3.40 0.54
CA THR A 342 10.00 -2.13 0.67
C THR A 342 9.25 -0.95 1.30
N GLY A 343 7.94 -1.07 1.49
CA GLY A 343 7.12 -0.11 2.22
C GLY A 343 7.28 -0.27 3.74
N LEU A 344 6.92 0.78 4.46
CA LEU A 344 7.11 0.90 5.90
C LEU A 344 5.97 1.64 6.60
N ASN A 345 5.90 1.43 7.91
CA ASN A 345 5.03 2.15 8.83
C ASN A 345 5.85 2.86 9.90
N VAL A 346 5.38 4.03 10.30
CA VAL A 346 5.86 4.76 11.48
C VAL A 346 4.67 4.90 12.44
N ILE A 347 4.77 4.30 13.61
CA ILE A 347 3.73 4.29 14.65
C ILE A 347 4.23 5.12 15.84
N PRO A 348 3.73 6.33 16.08
CA PRO A 348 4.03 7.09 17.29
C PRO A 348 3.50 6.40 18.53
N LEU A 349 4.24 6.47 19.63
CA LEU A 349 3.95 5.77 20.88
C LEU A 349 3.93 6.75 22.07
N ASN A 350 3.03 6.50 23.04
CA ASN A 350 3.09 7.12 24.36
C ASN A 350 4.10 6.38 25.23
N ILE A 351 4.96 7.11 25.94
CA ILE A 351 5.93 6.55 26.88
C ILE A 351 5.23 6.28 28.22
N GLU A 352 5.26 5.03 28.70
CA GLU A 352 4.58 4.60 29.93
C GLU A 352 5.51 3.91 30.94
N GLY A 353 6.71 3.50 30.50
CA GLY A 353 7.74 2.88 31.31
C GLY A 353 9.14 3.29 30.87
N ASP A 354 10.14 2.83 31.61
CA ASP A 354 11.57 2.99 31.34
C ASP A 354 12.14 1.91 30.39
N VAL A 355 11.38 0.84 30.15
CA VAL A 355 11.71 -0.21 29.19
C VAL A 355 10.52 -0.44 28.28
N VAL A 356 10.76 -0.39 26.97
CA VAL A 356 9.75 -0.68 25.95
C VAL A 356 10.11 -1.99 25.27
N THR A 357 9.15 -2.92 25.24
CA THR A 357 9.29 -4.22 24.61
C THR A 357 8.16 -4.43 23.61
N VAL A 358 8.50 -4.86 22.39
CA VAL A 358 7.57 -5.17 21.31
C VAL A 358 7.80 -6.60 20.85
N ASP A 359 6.76 -7.43 20.82
CA ASP A 359 6.79 -8.77 20.21
C ASP A 359 5.98 -8.74 18.91
N LEU A 360 6.65 -8.90 17.76
CA LEU A 360 6.08 -8.78 16.42
C LEU A 360 5.70 -10.14 15.85
N HIS A 361 4.51 -10.22 15.24
CA HIS A 361 4.01 -11.41 14.54
C HIS A 361 3.54 -11.05 13.13
N GLY A 362 4.12 -11.68 12.13
CA GLY A 362 3.71 -11.52 10.74
C GLY A 362 2.39 -12.24 10.42
N ILE A 363 1.59 -11.67 9.51
CA ILE A 363 0.38 -12.30 8.97
C ILE A 363 0.53 -12.37 7.45
N SER A 364 0.93 -13.54 6.94
CA SER A 364 1.09 -13.75 5.50
C SER A 364 1.02 -15.22 5.13
N ASP A 365 0.46 -15.53 3.96
CA ASP A 365 0.55 -16.83 3.30
C ASP A 365 1.62 -16.87 2.19
N ALA A 366 2.42 -15.80 2.06
CA ALA A 366 3.50 -15.73 1.09
C ALA A 366 4.77 -16.44 1.56
N GLU A 367 5.35 -17.27 0.70
CA GLU A 367 6.68 -17.82 0.91
C GLU A 367 7.72 -16.70 1.02
N GLY A 368 8.59 -16.78 2.04
CA GLY A 368 9.63 -15.78 2.28
C GLY A 368 9.11 -14.42 2.76
N ALA A 369 7.86 -14.32 3.23
CA ALA A 369 7.38 -13.13 3.93
C ALA A 369 8.23 -12.86 5.18
N ASP A 370 8.68 -11.61 5.34
CA ASP A 370 9.50 -11.19 6.49
C ASP A 370 9.36 -9.67 6.71
N TRP A 371 9.74 -9.22 7.89
CA TRP A 371 9.63 -7.83 8.35
C TRP A 371 10.92 -7.39 9.04
N ARG A 372 11.16 -6.08 9.09
CA ARG A 372 12.14 -5.47 10.00
C ARG A 372 11.47 -4.36 10.79
N ALA A 373 11.58 -4.45 12.11
CA ALA A 373 11.05 -3.50 13.06
C ALA A 373 12.15 -2.86 13.92
N CYS A 374 11.88 -1.67 14.42
CA CYS A 374 12.77 -0.93 15.32
C CYS A 374 11.95 -0.07 16.28
N ILE A 375 12.34 -0.07 17.55
CA ILE A 375 11.86 0.92 18.53
C ILE A 375 12.81 2.11 18.44
N VAL A 376 12.26 3.30 18.17
CA VAL A 376 13.02 4.53 17.92
C VAL A 376 12.62 5.58 18.95
N ALA A 377 13.59 6.16 19.66
CA ALA A 377 13.34 7.21 20.63
C ALA A 377 14.19 8.45 20.34
N GLU A 378 13.65 9.64 20.61
CA GLU A 378 14.35 10.91 20.43
C GLU A 378 14.42 11.66 21.76
N GLY A 379 15.64 12.03 22.18
CA GLY A 379 15.87 12.82 23.39
C GLY A 379 15.55 14.32 23.22
N GLU A 380 15.47 15.06 24.34
CA GLU A 380 15.35 16.54 24.33
C GLU A 380 16.48 17.25 23.55
N ASP A 381 17.64 16.60 23.39
CA ASP A 381 18.78 17.10 22.62
C ASP A 381 18.68 16.84 21.11
N GLY A 382 17.61 16.19 20.65
CA GLY A 382 17.38 15.81 19.25
C GLY A 382 18.17 14.58 18.81
N VAL A 383 18.87 13.89 19.72
CA VAL A 383 19.60 12.65 19.41
C VAL A 383 18.61 11.48 19.36
N THR A 384 18.66 10.74 18.26
CA THR A 384 17.84 9.53 18.07
C THR A 384 18.59 8.29 18.57
N LYS A 385 17.90 7.46 19.35
CA LYS A 385 18.33 6.13 19.81
C LYS A 385 17.46 5.06 19.16
N TYR A 386 18.05 3.90 18.93
CA TYR A 386 17.43 2.78 18.23
C TYR A 386 17.58 1.50 19.04
N SER A 387 16.55 0.64 19.06
CA SER A 387 16.76 -0.77 19.33
C SER A 387 17.57 -1.41 18.19
N PRO A 388 18.18 -2.59 18.39
CA PRO A 388 18.53 -3.44 17.25
C PRO A 388 17.31 -3.67 16.35
N LEU A 389 17.54 -3.87 15.05
CA LEU A 389 16.49 -4.35 14.16
C LEU A 389 16.07 -5.76 14.57
N PHE A 390 14.78 -6.05 14.46
CA PHE A 390 14.22 -7.37 14.73
C PHE A 390 13.13 -7.72 13.71
N GLY A 391 12.99 -9.00 13.39
CA GLY A 391 11.89 -9.50 12.55
C GLY A 391 10.73 -9.99 13.41
N GLU A 392 10.22 -11.19 13.10
CA GLU A 392 9.30 -11.89 14.00
C GLU A 392 9.95 -12.16 15.36
N GLY A 393 9.23 -11.85 16.44
CA GLY A 393 9.70 -11.98 17.82
C GLY A 393 9.95 -10.63 18.52
N GLU A 394 10.73 -10.70 19.60
CA GLU A 394 10.86 -9.61 20.57
C GLU A 394 12.01 -8.63 20.26
N GLY A 395 11.70 -7.34 20.30
CA GLY A 395 12.65 -6.23 20.34
C GLY A 395 12.46 -5.39 21.61
N THR A 396 13.55 -4.83 22.16
CA THR A 396 13.53 -4.02 23.39
C THR A 396 14.39 -2.77 23.27
N LEU A 397 13.94 -1.66 23.86
CA LEU A 397 14.70 -0.43 24.05
C LEU A 397 14.56 0.06 25.50
N GLU A 398 15.71 0.36 26.11
CA GLU A 398 15.80 1.02 27.42
C GLU A 398 15.76 2.55 27.21
N LEU A 399 14.95 3.23 28.01
CA LEU A 399 14.78 4.69 28.00
C LEU A 399 15.47 5.28 29.24
N ASP A 400 16.10 6.46 29.10
CA ASP A 400 16.78 7.11 30.22
C ASP A 400 15.94 8.21 30.90
N GLY A 401 14.73 8.46 30.37
CA GLY A 401 13.77 9.43 30.89
C GLY A 401 13.93 10.83 30.30
N THR A 402 14.82 11.01 29.31
CA THR A 402 14.99 12.26 28.56
C THR A 402 14.26 12.27 27.22
N GLU A 403 13.64 11.15 26.85
CA GLU A 403 12.96 10.97 25.58
C GLU A 403 11.69 11.84 25.47
N THR A 404 11.57 12.57 24.37
CA THR A 404 10.42 13.44 24.05
C THR A 404 9.51 12.84 22.98
N ALA A 405 10.02 11.88 22.21
CA ALA A 405 9.25 11.13 21.22
C ALA A 405 9.69 9.67 21.19
N LEU A 406 8.72 8.79 20.91
CA LEU A 406 8.91 7.34 20.80
C LEU A 406 8.09 6.82 19.62
N TYR A 407 8.67 5.91 18.84
CA TYR A 407 8.05 5.32 17.66
C TYR A 407 8.36 3.83 17.57
N LEU A 408 7.47 3.07 16.93
CA LEU A 408 7.75 1.77 16.35
C LEU A 408 7.73 1.92 14.83
N THR A 409 8.81 1.49 14.17
CA THR A 409 8.84 1.35 12.71
C THR A 409 8.72 -0.11 12.33
N VAL A 410 7.97 -0.43 11.27
CA VAL A 410 7.88 -1.79 10.72
C VAL A 410 7.89 -1.71 9.20
N ALA A 411 8.83 -2.39 8.55
CA ALA A 411 8.95 -2.48 7.10
C ALA A 411 8.76 -3.90 6.60
N ALA A 412 8.15 -4.08 5.43
CA ALA A 412 8.06 -5.38 4.77
C ALA A 412 9.35 -5.65 3.99
N THR A 413 10.01 -6.76 4.34
CA THR A 413 11.32 -7.14 3.82
C THR A 413 11.32 -8.60 3.37
N PRO A 414 10.45 -8.98 2.41
CA PRO A 414 10.38 -10.36 1.94
C PRO A 414 11.74 -10.83 1.39
N ASP A 415 11.98 -12.14 1.38
CA ASP A 415 13.21 -12.76 0.85
C ASP A 415 13.51 -12.35 -0.58
N ARG A 416 12.45 -12.09 -1.37
CA ARG A 416 12.53 -11.63 -2.74
C ARG A 416 11.72 -10.37 -2.93
N ILE A 417 12.37 -9.33 -3.43
CA ILE A 417 11.71 -8.13 -3.92
C ILE A 417 11.30 -8.38 -5.38
N ILE A 418 10.01 -8.27 -5.66
CA ILE A 418 9.44 -8.42 -6.99
C ILE A 418 9.58 -7.09 -7.72
N PRO A 419 10.26 -7.03 -8.88
CA PRO A 419 10.40 -5.79 -9.61
C PRO A 419 9.03 -5.19 -9.98
N ASN A 420 8.88 -3.87 -9.78
CA ASN A 420 7.67 -3.11 -10.11
C ASN A 420 8.02 -1.89 -10.98
N ASN A 421 7.21 -1.61 -11.99
CA ASN A 421 7.23 -0.35 -12.73
C ASN A 421 5.92 0.42 -12.43
N ALA A 422 6.07 1.58 -11.78
CA ALA A 422 5.00 2.48 -11.36
C ALA A 422 4.14 3.06 -12.50
N TYR A 423 4.58 2.97 -13.76
CA TYR A 423 3.83 3.42 -14.94
C TYR A 423 3.05 2.32 -15.64
N LEU A 424 3.25 1.06 -15.22
CA LEU A 424 2.43 -0.04 -15.71
C LEU A 424 1.00 0.12 -15.19
N LYS A 425 0.06 -0.21 -16.06
CA LYS A 425 -1.38 -0.06 -15.83
C LYS A 425 -2.12 -1.35 -16.12
N GLU A 426 -3.17 -1.61 -15.37
CA GLU A 426 -4.02 -2.79 -15.54
C GLU A 426 -4.70 -2.81 -16.91
N GLU A 427 -5.18 -1.65 -17.38
CA GLU A 427 -5.86 -1.50 -18.66
C GLU A 427 -5.02 -1.95 -19.89
N ASN A 428 -3.70 -2.03 -19.71
CA ASN A 428 -2.77 -2.44 -20.75
C ASN A 428 -2.35 -3.92 -20.63
N ASN A 429 -3.07 -4.74 -19.85
CA ASN A 429 -2.71 -6.12 -19.51
C ASN A 429 -1.28 -6.24 -18.97
N SER A 430 -0.81 -5.22 -18.24
CA SER A 430 0.48 -5.31 -17.59
C SER A 430 0.40 -6.19 -16.35
N ASP A 431 1.56 -6.63 -15.85
CA ASP A 431 1.62 -7.32 -14.57
C ASP A 431 1.09 -6.46 -13.41
N TYR A 432 0.85 -5.15 -13.61
CA TYR A 432 0.24 -4.21 -12.66
C TYR A 432 -1.20 -4.56 -12.22
N ALA A 433 -1.70 -5.74 -12.56
CA ALA A 433 -3.06 -6.22 -12.27
C ALA A 433 -3.44 -6.19 -10.78
N TYR A 434 -4.74 -6.17 -10.53
CA TYR A 434 -5.41 -6.22 -9.22
C TYR A 434 -4.83 -7.27 -8.26
N ASN A 435 -4.37 -8.40 -8.79
CA ASN A 435 -3.82 -9.54 -8.07
C ASN A 435 -2.29 -9.70 -8.25
N GLY A 436 -1.61 -8.69 -8.76
CA GLY A 436 -0.17 -8.73 -9.00
C GLY A 436 0.62 -8.91 -7.70
N GLU A 437 1.55 -9.86 -7.69
CA GLU A 437 2.31 -10.23 -6.49
C GLU A 437 3.12 -9.06 -5.88
N PHE A 438 3.56 -8.08 -6.67
CA PHE A 438 4.25 -6.87 -6.17
C PHE A 438 3.32 -5.89 -5.44
N LYS A 439 1.99 -5.98 -5.60
CA LYS A 439 0.99 -5.23 -4.82
C LYS A 439 0.66 -5.91 -3.49
N ARG A 440 1.18 -7.12 -3.25
CA ARG A 440 0.94 -7.86 -2.01
C ARG A 440 1.33 -7.00 -0.81
N ARG A 441 0.44 -6.98 0.16
CA ARG A 441 0.65 -6.37 1.48
C ARG A 441 1.10 -7.43 2.47
N TYR A 442 1.85 -6.99 3.47
CA TYR A 442 2.40 -7.83 4.54
C TYR A 442 1.88 -7.34 5.90
N PRO A 443 0.62 -7.66 6.26
CA PRO A 443 0.07 -7.29 7.57
C PRO A 443 0.85 -7.93 8.72
N TYR A 444 0.76 -7.31 9.88
CA TYR A 444 1.40 -7.78 11.10
C TYR A 444 0.58 -7.39 12.34
N GLU A 445 0.82 -8.12 13.41
CA GLU A 445 0.37 -7.83 14.77
C GLU A 445 1.56 -7.64 15.70
N PHE A 446 1.35 -6.93 16.79
CA PHE A 446 2.37 -6.83 17.82
C PHE A 446 1.77 -6.71 19.21
N GLU A 447 2.44 -7.29 20.19
CA GLU A 447 2.23 -7.00 21.61
C GLU A 447 3.23 -5.93 22.06
N ILE A 448 2.81 -5.02 22.95
CA ILE A 448 3.69 -3.96 23.46
C ILE A 448 3.57 -3.79 24.97
N LYS A 449 4.71 -3.55 25.62
CA LYS A 449 4.83 -3.25 27.06
C LYS A 449 5.69 -2.01 27.25
N GLY A 450 5.36 -1.20 28.26
CA GLY A 450 6.07 0.06 28.57
C GLY A 450 5.73 1.23 27.66
N ALA A 451 4.86 1.02 26.67
CA ALA A 451 4.33 2.04 25.78
C ALA A 451 2.98 1.60 25.19
N SER A 452 2.24 2.56 24.64
CA SER A 452 0.99 2.32 23.90
C SER A 452 0.97 3.12 22.60
N PRO A 453 0.29 2.66 21.53
CA PRO A 453 0.10 3.46 20.32
C PRO A 453 -0.53 4.81 20.63
N MET A 454 0.07 5.86 20.09
CA MET A 454 -0.45 7.20 20.15
C MET A 454 -1.45 7.40 19.00
N TYR A 455 -2.56 8.05 19.35
CA TYR A 455 -3.56 8.49 18.38
C TYR A 455 -3.58 10.00 18.33
N ARG A 456 -4.08 10.54 17.22
CA ARG A 456 -4.14 11.98 17.03
C ARG A 456 -4.89 12.66 18.17
N SER A 457 -4.24 13.64 18.79
CA SER A 457 -4.90 14.58 19.69
C SER A 457 -5.05 15.93 19.01
N ILE A 458 -6.27 16.47 18.98
CA ILE A 458 -6.48 17.87 18.59
C ILE A 458 -6.47 18.71 19.85
N THR A 459 -5.43 19.51 20.08
CA THR A 459 -5.41 20.53 21.12
C THR A 459 -5.80 21.87 20.50
N GLU A 460 -6.97 22.41 20.84
CA GLU A 460 -7.40 23.72 20.30
C GLU A 460 -7.77 24.69 21.43
N GLY A 461 -7.12 25.86 21.42
CA GLY A 461 -7.44 27.03 22.24
C GLY A 461 -8.57 27.87 21.63
N VAL A 462 -9.62 27.21 21.17
CA VAL A 462 -10.80 27.83 20.54
C VAL A 462 -11.86 28.09 21.61
N ALA A 463 -12.49 29.26 21.57
CA ALA A 463 -13.63 29.56 22.44
C ALA A 463 -14.85 28.73 22.00
N GLY A 464 -15.52 28.09 22.94
CA GLY A 464 -16.62 27.17 22.67
C GLY A 464 -17.27 26.65 23.94
N HIS A 465 -18.22 25.75 23.75
CA HIS A 465 -19.03 25.16 24.80
C HIS A 465 -19.32 23.69 24.51
N ALA A 466 -19.81 22.96 25.51
CA ALA A 466 -20.26 21.58 25.31
C ALA A 466 -21.66 21.58 24.68
N HIS A 467 -21.87 20.74 23.66
CA HIS A 467 -23.17 20.56 23.02
C HIS A 467 -24.20 19.98 23.99
N VAL A 468 -25.45 20.41 23.90
CA VAL A 468 -26.53 19.96 24.81
C VAL A 468 -26.85 18.47 24.71
N ASN A 469 -26.56 17.88 23.55
CA ASN A 469 -26.77 16.46 23.26
C ASN A 469 -25.42 15.78 22.95
N GLY A 470 -24.97 14.92 23.87
CA GLY A 470 -23.70 14.17 23.80
C GLY A 470 -22.49 14.82 24.51
N GLY A 471 -22.49 16.15 24.67
CA GLY A 471 -21.49 16.87 25.46
C GLY A 471 -20.14 17.13 24.77
N GLY A 472 -20.01 16.87 23.48
CA GLY A 472 -18.82 17.20 22.68
C GLY A 472 -18.61 18.70 22.51
N PHE A 473 -17.41 19.09 22.07
CA PHE A 473 -17.01 20.49 22.00
C PHE A 473 -17.51 21.16 20.71
N VAL A 474 -18.17 22.31 20.86
CA VAL A 474 -18.65 23.14 19.75
C VAL A 474 -18.03 24.53 19.89
N ALA A 475 -17.30 24.96 18.86
CA ALA A 475 -16.77 26.32 18.80
C ALA A 475 -17.91 27.35 18.77
N ASP A 476 -17.73 28.51 19.42
CA ASP A 476 -18.74 29.57 19.47
C ASP A 476 -19.04 30.17 18.08
N THR A 477 -18.20 29.89 17.09
CA THR A 477 -18.36 30.28 15.69
C THR A 477 -19.13 29.26 14.83
N ALA A 478 -19.42 28.07 15.36
CA ALA A 478 -20.17 27.03 14.67
C ALA A 478 -21.68 27.10 14.98
N GLU A 479 -22.52 26.65 14.04
CA GLU A 479 -23.97 26.53 14.21
C GLU A 479 -24.32 25.03 14.26
N VAL A 480 -24.78 24.55 15.42
CA VAL A 480 -25.15 23.14 15.63
C VAL A 480 -26.56 23.07 16.22
N ASP A 481 -27.46 22.33 15.57
CA ASP A 481 -28.83 22.13 16.07
C ASP A 481 -28.85 21.26 17.35
N ASP A 482 -29.73 21.56 18.30
CA ASP A 482 -29.91 20.76 19.53
C ASP A 482 -30.23 19.26 19.26
N THR A 483 -30.77 18.94 18.08
CA THR A 483 -31.10 17.58 17.64
C THR A 483 -29.88 16.76 17.21
N VAL A 484 -28.77 17.41 16.87
CA VAL A 484 -27.50 16.75 16.54
C VAL A 484 -26.93 16.08 17.78
N TYR A 485 -26.37 14.88 17.63
CA TYR A 485 -25.58 14.27 18.71
C TYR A 485 -24.10 14.56 18.48
N VAL A 486 -23.45 15.20 19.45
CA VAL A 486 -21.99 15.42 19.44
C VAL A 486 -21.40 14.71 20.65
N GLY A 487 -20.75 13.57 20.42
CA GLY A 487 -20.14 12.76 21.47
C GLY A 487 -19.04 13.51 22.21
N LYS A 488 -18.84 13.16 23.49
CA LYS A 488 -17.97 13.89 24.44
C LYS A 488 -16.57 14.24 23.91
N ASN A 489 -15.97 13.37 23.10
CA ASN A 489 -14.62 13.55 22.57
C ASN A 489 -14.59 14.17 21.16
N ALA A 490 -15.75 14.25 20.49
CA ALA A 490 -15.89 14.79 19.16
C ALA A 490 -15.89 16.33 19.17
N LYS A 491 -15.53 16.92 18.03
CA LYS A 491 -15.33 18.37 17.91
C LYS A 491 -15.99 18.94 16.66
N VAL A 492 -16.74 20.03 16.85
CA VAL A 492 -17.27 20.87 15.78
C VAL A 492 -16.63 22.26 15.88
N LEU A 493 -15.88 22.63 14.86
CA LEU A 493 -14.93 23.74 14.88
C LEU A 493 -15.16 24.71 13.71
N GLY A 494 -14.51 25.87 13.79
CA GLY A 494 -14.55 26.88 12.74
C GLY A 494 -15.97 27.39 12.49
N THR A 495 -16.33 27.60 11.22
CA THR A 495 -17.67 28.06 10.81
C THR A 495 -18.57 26.91 10.34
N SER A 496 -18.42 25.72 10.94
CA SER A 496 -19.23 24.55 10.57
C SER A 496 -20.71 24.78 10.84
N VAL A 497 -21.56 24.21 9.98
CA VAL A 497 -23.02 24.19 10.13
C VAL A 497 -23.47 22.74 10.17
N VAL A 498 -24.04 22.30 11.29
CA VAL A 498 -24.44 20.91 11.52
C VAL A 498 -25.91 20.87 11.93
N LYS A 499 -26.75 20.23 11.11
CA LYS A 499 -28.22 20.27 11.23
C LYS A 499 -28.87 18.90 11.22
N GLY A 500 -30.14 18.86 11.63
CA GLY A 500 -30.95 17.63 11.56
C GLY A 500 -30.58 16.61 12.63
N ASN A 501 -30.47 15.34 12.25
CA ASN A 501 -30.20 14.20 13.14
C ASN A 501 -28.77 13.65 12.96
N ALA A 502 -27.84 14.48 12.51
CA ALA A 502 -26.45 14.07 12.34
C ALA A 502 -25.85 13.59 13.67
N VAL A 503 -24.95 12.60 13.58
CA VAL A 503 -24.26 12.00 14.72
C VAL A 503 -22.76 12.16 14.51
N ILE A 504 -22.11 12.92 15.38
CA ILE A 504 -20.66 13.11 15.38
C ILE A 504 -20.14 12.50 16.67
N THR A 505 -19.36 11.42 16.60
CA THR A 505 -18.98 10.63 17.79
C THR A 505 -17.49 10.34 17.84
N ASP A 506 -17.07 9.66 18.91
CA ASP A 506 -15.70 9.25 19.19
C ASP A 506 -14.75 10.46 19.14
N TYR A 507 -13.75 10.45 18.27
CA TYR A 507 -12.75 11.50 18.11
C TYR A 507 -12.89 12.23 16.76
N ALA A 508 -14.07 12.13 16.13
CA ALA A 508 -14.34 12.77 14.85
C ALA A 508 -14.27 14.29 14.94
N VAL A 509 -13.80 14.92 13.86
CA VAL A 509 -13.55 16.36 13.81
C VAL A 509 -14.18 16.95 12.55
N VAL A 510 -15.06 17.93 12.76
CA VAL A 510 -15.75 18.67 11.70
C VAL A 510 -15.36 20.14 11.77
N LYS A 511 -14.76 20.70 10.71
CA LYS A 511 -14.24 22.09 10.71
C LYS A 511 -14.53 22.82 9.40
N ASN A 512 -15.27 23.92 9.43
CA ASN A 512 -15.70 24.67 8.24
C ASN A 512 -16.45 23.81 7.20
N ALA A 513 -17.34 22.92 7.67
CA ALA A 513 -18.09 21.98 6.83
C ALA A 513 -19.61 22.09 7.04
N ASN A 514 -20.39 21.63 6.07
CA ASN A 514 -21.85 21.60 6.15
C ASN A 514 -22.35 20.16 6.29
N ILE A 515 -22.92 19.82 7.44
CA ILE A 515 -23.39 18.48 7.76
C ILE A 515 -24.91 18.52 8.00
N SER A 516 -25.66 17.59 7.43
CA SER A 516 -27.12 17.54 7.57
C SER A 516 -27.68 16.12 7.46
N GLY A 517 -29.01 15.98 7.57
CA GLY A 517 -29.68 14.68 7.47
C GLY A 517 -29.47 13.82 8.71
N SER A 518 -29.19 12.55 8.50
CA SER A 518 -28.86 11.53 9.49
C SER A 518 -27.41 11.04 9.33
N ALA A 519 -26.52 11.88 8.78
CA ALA A 519 -25.13 11.53 8.52
C ALA A 519 -24.41 11.13 9.81
N LYS A 520 -23.53 10.12 9.73
CA LYS A 520 -22.75 9.59 10.85
C LYS A 520 -21.26 9.83 10.60
N ILE A 521 -20.60 10.54 11.52
CA ILE A 521 -19.16 10.84 11.46
C ILE A 521 -18.53 10.32 12.76
N SER A 522 -17.64 9.32 12.67
CA SER A 522 -17.18 8.53 13.82
C SER A 522 -15.67 8.31 13.84
N ASP A 523 -15.20 7.57 14.85
CA ASP A 523 -13.80 7.18 15.06
C ASP A 523 -12.86 8.39 15.06
N TYR A 524 -11.90 8.46 14.13
CA TYR A 524 -10.95 9.55 13.94
C TYR A 524 -11.18 10.29 12.60
N ALA A 525 -12.37 10.14 12.02
CA ALA A 525 -12.73 10.75 10.75
C ALA A 525 -12.65 12.28 10.79
N CYS A 526 -12.36 12.85 9.62
CA CYS A 526 -12.04 14.25 9.48
C CYS A 526 -12.80 14.87 8.32
N VAL A 527 -13.65 15.85 8.62
CA VAL A 527 -14.40 16.58 7.60
C VAL A 527 -14.04 18.05 7.70
N TYR A 528 -13.35 18.60 6.69
CA TYR A 528 -12.82 19.95 6.82
C TYR A 528 -12.79 20.79 5.55
N GLY A 529 -13.17 22.05 5.68
CA GLY A 529 -13.15 23.04 4.60
C GLY A 529 -12.01 24.06 4.73
N PHE A 530 -11.65 24.62 3.58
CA PHE A 530 -10.77 25.77 3.44
C PHE A 530 -11.59 27.05 3.22
N TRP A 531 -10.91 28.20 3.18
CA TRP A 531 -11.59 29.49 2.93
C TRP A 531 -12.25 29.59 1.54
N TRP A 532 -11.85 28.73 0.60
CA TRP A 532 -12.33 28.72 -0.79
C TRP A 532 -13.31 27.58 -1.11
N ALA A 533 -13.42 26.55 -0.26
CA ALA A 533 -14.34 25.43 -0.44
C ALA A 533 -14.66 24.74 0.90
N SER A 534 -15.91 24.31 1.06
CA SER A 534 -16.40 23.61 2.24
C SER A 534 -17.07 22.29 1.85
N PRO A 535 -16.71 21.17 2.49
CA PRO A 535 -17.30 19.88 2.14
C PRO A 535 -18.73 19.80 2.66
N THR A 536 -19.56 19.02 1.97
CA THR A 536 -20.97 18.77 2.31
C THR A 536 -21.20 17.30 2.62
N VAL A 537 -21.82 17.00 3.76
CA VAL A 537 -22.21 15.63 4.15
C VAL A 537 -23.69 15.62 4.50
N SER A 538 -24.46 14.73 3.90
CA SER A 538 -25.93 14.74 4.03
C SER A 538 -26.54 13.34 4.00
N ASP A 539 -27.87 13.27 4.09
CA ASP A 539 -28.65 12.04 4.09
C ASP A 539 -28.19 11.02 5.14
N ASN A 540 -27.89 9.77 4.78
CA ASN A 540 -27.41 8.73 5.70
C ASN A 540 -25.93 8.41 5.47
N ALA A 541 -25.17 9.34 4.89
CA ALA A 541 -23.76 9.16 4.62
C ALA A 541 -22.97 8.85 5.89
N LYS A 542 -21.95 7.98 5.77
CA LYS A 542 -21.09 7.56 6.88
C LYS A 542 -19.64 7.89 6.58
N ILE A 543 -18.95 8.49 7.55
CA ILE A 543 -17.53 8.79 7.46
C ILE A 543 -16.89 8.31 8.76
N GLY A 544 -16.06 7.28 8.67
CA GLY A 544 -15.48 6.63 9.85
C GLY A 544 -13.98 6.39 9.72
N GLU A 545 -13.46 5.68 10.70
CA GLU A 545 -12.05 5.28 10.81
C GLU A 545 -11.11 6.48 10.79
N ARG A 546 -10.26 6.60 9.76
CA ARG A 546 -9.26 7.66 9.61
C ARG A 546 -9.47 8.39 8.28
N ALA A 547 -10.67 8.27 7.70
CA ALA A 547 -11.04 8.93 6.47
C ALA A 547 -10.96 10.45 6.59
N VAL A 548 -10.64 11.09 5.47
CA VAL A 548 -10.56 12.54 5.36
C VAL A 548 -11.38 13.01 4.16
N VAL A 549 -12.35 13.87 4.42
CA VAL A 549 -13.19 14.54 3.41
C VAL A 549 -12.93 16.03 3.49
N THR A 550 -12.52 16.65 2.38
CA THR A 550 -12.06 18.04 2.39
C THR A 550 -12.42 18.85 1.14
N ALA A 551 -12.01 20.12 1.13
CA ALA A 551 -12.24 21.07 0.06
C ALA A 551 -13.75 21.20 -0.26
N GLY A 552 -14.17 20.92 -1.48
CA GLY A 552 -15.57 20.97 -1.94
C GLY A 552 -16.24 19.61 -2.05
N ALA A 553 -15.64 18.54 -1.50
CA ALA A 553 -16.15 17.18 -1.65
C ALA A 553 -17.57 17.03 -1.09
N SER A 554 -18.41 16.23 -1.75
CA SER A 554 -19.82 16.05 -1.40
C SER A 554 -20.17 14.59 -1.16
N ILE A 555 -20.62 14.26 0.05
CA ILE A 555 -21.00 12.90 0.46
C ILE A 555 -22.50 12.87 0.80
N SER A 556 -23.25 11.98 0.17
CA SER A 556 -24.73 11.92 0.29
C SER A 556 -25.29 10.51 0.09
N GLY A 557 -26.62 10.35 0.13
CA GLY A 557 -27.25 9.03 0.07
C GLY A 557 -26.91 8.15 1.28
N ASN A 558 -26.51 6.92 1.03
CA ASN A 558 -25.98 5.95 2.01
C ASN A 558 -24.47 5.70 1.78
N ALA A 559 -23.77 6.64 1.14
CA ALA A 559 -22.34 6.51 0.85
C ALA A 559 -21.52 6.29 2.12
N ARG A 560 -20.42 5.54 2.00
CA ARG A 560 -19.53 5.21 3.13
C ARG A 560 -18.09 5.55 2.79
N ILE A 561 -17.46 6.37 3.63
CA ILE A 561 -16.05 6.73 3.52
C ILE A 561 -15.32 6.17 4.75
N MET A 562 -14.40 5.24 4.53
CA MET A 562 -13.79 4.44 5.60
C MET A 562 -12.27 4.27 5.37
N GLY A 563 -11.60 3.47 6.20
CA GLY A 563 -10.15 3.29 6.14
C GLY A 563 -9.40 4.59 6.40
N ASN A 564 -8.43 4.85 5.54
CA ASN A 564 -7.66 6.07 5.41
C ASN A 564 -7.96 6.78 4.06
N ALA A 565 -9.18 6.62 3.53
CA ALA A 565 -9.57 7.26 2.27
C ALA A 565 -9.47 8.79 2.33
N TYR A 566 -9.09 9.41 1.21
CA TYR A 566 -8.84 10.84 1.09
C TYR A 566 -9.63 11.43 -0.09
N ILE A 567 -10.67 12.21 0.21
CA ILE A 567 -11.58 12.80 -0.78
C ILE A 567 -11.41 14.32 -0.77
N LEU A 568 -11.12 14.92 -1.93
CA LEU A 568 -10.90 16.37 -2.07
C LEU A 568 -11.47 16.94 -3.38
N ASP A 569 -11.15 18.21 -3.64
CA ASP A 569 -11.72 19.02 -4.72
C ASP A 569 -13.24 18.98 -4.71
N ASN A 570 -13.93 18.69 -5.81
CA ASN A 570 -15.39 18.59 -5.84
C ASN A 570 -15.88 17.14 -5.98
N TYR A 571 -15.02 16.16 -5.69
CA TYR A 571 -15.36 14.75 -5.86
C TYR A 571 -16.58 14.39 -5.03
N SER A 572 -17.52 13.68 -5.64
CA SER A 572 -18.80 13.33 -5.00
C SER A 572 -18.93 11.84 -4.75
N VAL A 573 -19.48 11.45 -3.60
CA VAL A 573 -19.81 10.06 -3.27
C VAL A 573 -21.28 9.97 -2.85
N THR A 574 -22.05 9.11 -3.53
CA THR A 574 -23.51 9.04 -3.38
C THR A 574 -24.04 7.60 -3.42
N ASP A 575 -25.35 7.45 -3.29
CA ASP A 575 -26.08 6.18 -3.34
C ASP A 575 -25.58 5.19 -2.29
N ASN A 576 -25.01 4.05 -2.67
CA ASN A 576 -24.42 3.08 -1.73
C ASN A 576 -22.91 2.87 -1.99
N ALA A 577 -22.27 3.80 -2.70
CA ALA A 577 -20.85 3.72 -2.99
C ALA A 577 -20.02 3.72 -1.71
N THR A 578 -18.93 2.95 -1.72
CA THR A 578 -17.97 2.85 -0.63
C THR A 578 -16.60 3.28 -1.13
N VAL A 579 -15.99 4.26 -0.47
CA VAL A 579 -14.60 4.64 -0.71
C VAL A 579 -13.80 4.36 0.54
N LYS A 580 -12.83 3.47 0.46
CA LYS A 580 -12.10 2.96 1.62
C LYS A 580 -10.63 2.70 1.31
N GLY A 581 -9.95 2.02 2.23
CA GLY A 581 -8.53 1.74 2.11
C GLY A 581 -7.69 3.01 2.16
N THR A 582 -6.74 3.15 1.23
CA THR A 582 -5.95 4.38 1.06
C THR A 582 -6.36 5.17 -0.19
N ALA A 583 -7.57 4.94 -0.70
CA ALA A 583 -8.07 5.54 -1.93
C ALA A 583 -8.00 7.08 -1.90
N TYR A 584 -7.66 7.67 -3.04
CA TYR A 584 -7.43 9.09 -3.21
C TYR A 584 -8.28 9.60 -4.40
N CYS A 585 -9.39 10.27 -4.10
CA CYS A 585 -10.38 10.71 -5.09
C CYS A 585 -10.42 12.23 -5.16
N TYR A 586 -10.17 12.82 -6.33
CA TYR A 586 -9.98 14.27 -6.53
C TYR A 586 -10.64 14.76 -7.82
N GLY A 587 -10.56 16.06 -8.13
CA GLY A 587 -11.24 16.64 -9.29
C GLY A 587 -12.77 16.67 -9.14
N ASP A 588 -13.49 16.41 -10.24
CA ASP A 588 -14.95 16.53 -10.34
C ASP A 588 -15.67 15.16 -10.52
N GLY A 589 -14.97 14.05 -10.30
CA GLY A 589 -15.52 12.70 -10.46
C GLY A 589 -16.61 12.33 -9.44
N VAL A 590 -17.35 11.26 -9.75
CA VAL A 590 -18.45 10.77 -8.92
C VAL A 590 -18.34 9.27 -8.68
N ALA A 591 -18.27 8.85 -7.40
CA ALA A 591 -18.52 7.48 -7.00
C ALA A 591 -20.01 7.32 -6.63
N SER A 592 -20.74 6.48 -7.35
CA SER A 592 -22.20 6.30 -7.17
C SER A 592 -22.60 4.82 -7.20
N GLY A 593 -23.91 4.54 -7.16
CA GLY A 593 -24.44 3.18 -7.22
C GLY A 593 -23.85 2.27 -6.15
N GLN A 594 -23.02 1.31 -6.58
CA GLN A 594 -22.34 0.32 -5.74
C GLN A 594 -20.83 0.30 -5.92
N ALA A 595 -20.25 1.37 -6.44
CA ALA A 595 -18.80 1.48 -6.59
C ALA A 595 -18.07 1.21 -5.26
N ILE A 596 -17.00 0.43 -5.32
CA ILE A 596 -16.08 0.19 -4.21
C ILE A 596 -14.70 0.68 -4.64
N LEU A 597 -14.32 1.88 -4.24
CA LEU A 597 -12.99 2.43 -4.50
C LEU A 597 -12.09 2.11 -3.31
N ASP A 598 -10.98 1.41 -3.53
CA ASP A 598 -10.17 0.86 -2.43
C ASP A 598 -8.66 0.90 -2.72
N GLY A 599 -7.88 0.56 -1.69
CA GLY A 599 -6.45 0.32 -1.79
C GLY A 599 -5.71 1.54 -2.31
N GLU A 600 -4.99 1.35 -3.40
CA GLU A 600 -4.16 2.37 -4.04
C GLU A 600 -4.90 3.27 -5.04
N PHE A 601 -6.23 3.14 -5.19
CA PHE A 601 -7.05 3.96 -6.10
C PHE A 601 -6.62 5.43 -6.07
N TYR A 602 -6.27 6.00 -7.23
CA TYR A 602 -5.86 7.39 -7.36
C TYR A 602 -6.39 7.93 -8.69
N ASN A 603 -7.51 8.67 -8.66
CA ASN A 603 -8.16 9.15 -9.88
C ASN A 603 -9.19 10.27 -9.65
N GLU A 604 -9.57 10.92 -10.75
CA GLU A 604 -10.68 11.88 -10.83
C GLU A 604 -11.90 11.38 -11.62
N CYS A 605 -11.87 10.12 -12.07
CA CYS A 605 -12.93 9.53 -12.87
C CYS A 605 -14.22 9.25 -12.08
N SER A 606 -15.31 9.05 -12.82
CA SER A 606 -16.59 8.60 -12.25
C SER A 606 -16.72 7.08 -12.31
N VAL A 607 -17.24 6.47 -11.24
CA VAL A 607 -17.41 5.02 -11.10
C VAL A 607 -18.76 4.74 -10.45
N SER A 608 -19.59 3.89 -11.07
CA SER A 608 -20.94 3.59 -10.55
C SER A 608 -21.11 2.18 -9.99
N GLU A 609 -20.17 1.28 -10.29
CA GLU A 609 -20.24 -0.14 -9.93
C GLU A 609 -18.84 -0.77 -9.98
N GLY A 610 -18.74 -1.98 -9.42
CA GLY A 610 -17.48 -2.70 -9.35
C GLY A 610 -16.50 -2.17 -8.31
N THR A 611 -15.43 -2.93 -8.15
CA THR A 611 -14.31 -2.58 -7.28
C THR A 611 -13.18 -2.02 -8.13
N ALA A 612 -12.72 -0.81 -7.83
CA ALA A 612 -11.61 -0.17 -8.54
C ALA A 612 -10.45 0.14 -7.59
N THR A 613 -9.24 -0.23 -8.03
CA THR A 613 -7.96 0.08 -7.39
C THR A 613 -7.00 0.67 -8.43
N GLY A 614 -5.69 0.70 -8.15
CA GLY A 614 -4.70 1.15 -9.12
C GLY A 614 -4.50 2.66 -9.22
N TRP A 615 -3.64 3.08 -10.16
CA TRP A 615 -3.18 4.46 -10.30
C TRP A 615 -3.53 5.00 -11.69
N MET A 616 -4.50 5.93 -11.73
CA MET A 616 -4.92 6.64 -12.94
C MET A 616 -5.32 5.75 -14.12
N GLU A 617 -5.98 4.62 -13.86
CA GLU A 617 -6.64 3.81 -14.90
C GLU A 617 -7.74 4.62 -15.63
N SER A 618 -8.04 4.31 -16.89
CA SER A 618 -9.12 5.03 -17.60
C SER A 618 -10.50 4.72 -17.03
N GLU A 619 -11.41 5.68 -17.15
CA GLU A 619 -12.82 5.50 -16.77
C GLU A 619 -13.49 4.37 -17.58
N GLU A 620 -13.09 4.18 -18.84
CA GLU A 620 -13.58 3.09 -19.69
C GLU A 620 -13.19 1.72 -19.12
N PHE A 621 -11.91 1.54 -18.77
CA PHE A 621 -11.44 0.30 -18.16
C PHE A 621 -12.14 0.00 -16.83
N ILE A 622 -12.25 1.01 -15.96
CA ILE A 622 -12.86 0.83 -14.64
C ILE A 622 -14.33 0.40 -14.75
N ASN A 623 -15.09 1.02 -15.66
CA ASN A 623 -16.49 0.70 -15.85
C ASN A 623 -16.72 -0.68 -16.51
N ASP A 624 -15.69 -1.27 -17.12
CA ASP A 624 -15.72 -2.62 -17.69
C ASP A 624 -15.33 -3.72 -16.68
N LEU A 625 -14.91 -3.35 -15.46
CA LEU A 625 -14.54 -4.33 -14.43
C LEU A 625 -15.76 -5.16 -14.00
N PRO A 626 -15.59 -6.49 -13.79
CA PRO A 626 -16.68 -7.36 -13.39
C PRO A 626 -17.16 -7.01 -11.98
N TYR A 627 -18.48 -7.10 -11.77
CA TYR A 627 -19.08 -6.93 -10.46
C TYR A 627 -20.28 -7.87 -10.28
N THR A 628 -20.65 -8.12 -9.03
CA THR A 628 -21.84 -8.86 -8.65
C THR A 628 -22.81 -7.90 -7.99
N ASP A 629 -24.03 -7.80 -8.52
CA ASP A 629 -25.00 -6.82 -8.03
C ASP A 629 -25.32 -7.00 -6.54
N GLY A 630 -25.10 -5.94 -5.76
CA GLY A 630 -25.32 -5.95 -4.32
C GLY A 630 -24.15 -6.45 -3.48
N LEU A 631 -23.17 -7.17 -4.05
CA LEU A 631 -22.11 -7.83 -3.29
C LEU A 631 -21.11 -6.81 -2.74
N TYR A 632 -20.88 -6.84 -1.43
CA TYR A 632 -19.85 -6.04 -0.76
C TYR A 632 -18.60 -6.84 -0.43
N ALA A 633 -18.78 -8.07 0.05
CA ALA A 633 -17.69 -8.99 0.35
C ALA A 633 -18.12 -10.44 0.06
N GLY A 634 -17.28 -11.21 -0.61
CA GLY A 634 -17.50 -12.61 -0.95
C GLY A 634 -16.30 -13.46 -0.61
N TYR A 635 -16.38 -14.22 0.47
CA TYR A 635 -15.37 -15.22 0.80
C TYR A 635 -15.74 -16.53 0.12
N GLU A 636 -15.23 -16.75 -1.09
CA GLU A 636 -15.54 -17.94 -1.91
C GLU A 636 -14.63 -19.13 -1.65
N PHE A 637 -13.52 -18.92 -0.93
CA PHE A 637 -12.54 -19.95 -0.59
C PHE A 637 -11.98 -20.75 -1.81
N GLU A 638 -12.06 -20.22 -3.03
CA GLU A 638 -11.54 -20.87 -4.25
C GLU A 638 -10.01 -21.04 -4.23
N ARG A 639 -9.31 -20.14 -3.53
CA ARG A 639 -7.85 -20.17 -3.38
C ARG A 639 -7.47 -20.83 -2.06
N GLU A 640 -6.54 -21.78 -2.11
CA GLU A 640 -5.91 -22.33 -0.91
C GLU A 640 -5.22 -21.21 -0.11
N SER A 641 -5.68 -21.00 1.12
CA SER A 641 -4.99 -20.21 2.13
C SER A 641 -5.39 -20.69 3.51
N ARG A 642 -4.45 -20.58 4.45
CA ARG A 642 -4.68 -20.84 5.89
C ARG A 642 -4.57 -19.57 6.72
N VAL A 643 -4.37 -18.42 6.06
CA VAL A 643 -4.12 -17.12 6.68
C VAL A 643 -5.19 -16.12 6.28
N PHE A 644 -5.63 -16.13 5.02
CA PHE A 644 -6.62 -15.18 4.52
C PHE A 644 -7.86 -15.87 3.98
N ALA A 645 -9.02 -15.31 4.34
CA ALA A 645 -10.27 -15.51 3.62
C ALA A 645 -10.33 -14.42 2.54
N TYR A 646 -9.88 -14.74 1.33
CA TYR A 646 -9.84 -13.79 0.23
C TYR A 646 -11.25 -13.38 -0.20
N ASP A 647 -11.45 -12.07 -0.33
CA ASP A 647 -12.64 -11.47 -0.91
C ASP A 647 -12.62 -11.60 -2.45
N THR A 648 -13.77 -11.82 -3.07
CA THR A 648 -13.94 -12.02 -4.53
C THR A 648 -13.27 -10.93 -5.36
N TYR A 649 -13.40 -9.68 -4.91
CA TYR A 649 -12.78 -8.52 -5.54
C TYR A 649 -11.70 -7.91 -4.64
N GLY A 650 -11.14 -8.73 -3.73
CA GLY A 650 -10.01 -8.55 -2.81
C GLY A 650 -9.95 -7.28 -1.96
N ALA A 651 -11.06 -6.54 -1.85
CA ALA A 651 -11.14 -5.30 -1.09
C ALA A 651 -11.29 -5.56 0.42
N THR A 652 -11.90 -6.69 0.80
CA THR A 652 -12.37 -6.92 2.18
C THR A 652 -11.94 -8.26 2.77
N ASN A 653 -10.69 -8.67 2.55
CA ASN A 653 -10.16 -9.96 3.02
C ASN A 653 -10.35 -10.17 4.54
N GLY A 654 -10.73 -11.39 4.94
CA GLY A 654 -10.73 -11.82 6.35
C GLY A 654 -9.41 -12.48 6.76
N ILE A 655 -9.12 -12.52 8.07
CA ILE A 655 -7.92 -13.15 8.64
C ILE A 655 -8.32 -14.44 9.34
N MET A 656 -7.74 -15.57 8.91
CA MET A 656 -7.95 -16.87 9.52
C MET A 656 -7.04 -17.05 10.74
N ARG A 657 -7.58 -17.66 11.80
CA ARG A 657 -6.87 -17.92 13.05
C ARG A 657 -6.74 -19.40 13.33
N ASN A 658 -5.56 -19.79 13.82
CA ASN A 658 -5.20 -21.18 14.15
C ASN A 658 -5.32 -22.16 12.96
N SER A 659 -5.05 -21.63 11.75
CA SER A 659 -4.93 -22.39 10.50
C SER A 659 -6.08 -23.36 10.23
N PRO A 660 -7.31 -22.88 10.02
CA PRO A 660 -8.42 -23.68 9.52
C PRO A 660 -7.99 -24.46 8.26
N LEU A 661 -8.51 -25.68 8.09
CA LEU A 661 -8.12 -26.54 6.98
C LEU A 661 -8.86 -26.13 5.72
N TRP A 662 -8.12 -25.76 4.67
CA TRP A 662 -8.68 -25.69 3.32
C TRP A 662 -8.73 -27.10 2.70
N GLU A 663 -9.86 -27.46 2.09
CA GLU A 663 -10.06 -28.72 1.38
C GLU A 663 -10.53 -28.43 -0.06
N GLU A 664 -9.85 -29.00 -1.05
CA GLU A 664 -10.21 -28.83 -2.47
C GLU A 664 -11.64 -29.29 -2.76
N THR A 665 -12.09 -30.36 -2.12
CA THR A 665 -13.47 -30.84 -2.26
C THR A 665 -14.00 -31.38 -0.93
N ARG A 666 -15.29 -31.14 -0.68
CA ARG A 666 -16.03 -31.79 0.41
C ARG A 666 -17.45 -32.12 -0.02
N GLU A 667 -17.70 -33.42 -0.19
CA GLU A 667 -18.93 -33.95 -0.79
C GLU A 667 -19.13 -33.42 -2.23
N ASN A 668 -19.90 -32.35 -2.40
CA ASN A 668 -20.20 -31.70 -3.69
C ASN A 668 -19.79 -30.23 -3.72
N ALA A 669 -19.16 -29.74 -2.66
CA ALA A 669 -18.60 -28.39 -2.56
C ALA A 669 -17.12 -28.42 -2.98
N GLU A 670 -16.64 -27.35 -3.60
CA GLU A 670 -15.28 -27.22 -4.12
C GLU A 670 -14.62 -25.99 -3.48
N GLY A 671 -13.40 -26.13 -2.96
CA GLY A 671 -12.70 -25.06 -2.24
C GLY A 671 -13.40 -24.68 -0.94
N VAL A 672 -13.36 -25.54 0.08
CA VAL A 672 -14.03 -25.28 1.37
C VAL A 672 -13.04 -25.04 2.50
N VAL A 673 -13.49 -24.32 3.52
CA VAL A 673 -12.73 -24.17 4.79
C VAL A 673 -13.41 -24.96 5.91
N THR A 674 -12.65 -25.80 6.59
CA THR A 674 -13.09 -26.66 7.68
C THR A 674 -12.53 -26.21 9.03
N PHE A 675 -13.46 -25.99 9.96
CA PHE A 675 -13.22 -25.54 11.32
C PHE A 675 -13.37 -26.70 12.31
N ASN A 676 -12.43 -26.79 13.25
CA ASN A 676 -12.32 -27.88 14.21
C ASN A 676 -13.29 -27.82 15.42
N GLY A 677 -14.07 -26.75 15.56
CA GLY A 677 -14.97 -26.53 16.70
C GLY A 677 -14.30 -26.23 18.04
N LYS A 678 -13.03 -25.77 18.05
CA LYS A 678 -12.25 -25.54 19.28
C LYS A 678 -11.61 -24.17 19.37
N ASP A 679 -10.95 -23.71 18.31
CA ASP A 679 -10.13 -22.50 18.32
C ASP A 679 -9.92 -21.87 16.94
N GLN A 680 -10.52 -22.42 15.89
CA GLN A 680 -10.37 -21.96 14.50
C GLN A 680 -11.53 -21.05 14.10
N TYR A 681 -11.22 -19.91 13.47
CA TYR A 681 -12.20 -18.89 13.08
C TYR A 681 -11.61 -17.89 12.09
N ILE A 682 -12.46 -16.99 11.57
CA ILE A 682 -12.06 -15.87 10.72
C ILE A 682 -12.44 -14.56 11.41
N VAL A 683 -11.53 -13.60 11.43
CA VAL A 683 -11.76 -12.20 11.79
C VAL A 683 -12.04 -11.43 10.50
N CYS A 684 -13.20 -10.79 10.42
CA CYS A 684 -13.62 -9.99 9.27
C CYS A 684 -13.41 -8.50 9.53
N ASP A 685 -13.25 -7.73 8.46
CA ASP A 685 -13.29 -6.27 8.53
C ASP A 685 -14.62 -5.81 9.11
N ARG A 686 -14.60 -4.75 9.94
CA ARG A 686 -15.80 -4.28 10.65
C ARG A 686 -16.87 -3.70 9.71
N SER A 687 -16.46 -3.19 8.54
CA SER A 687 -17.36 -2.59 7.56
C SER A 687 -18.40 -3.56 6.99
N VAL A 688 -18.19 -4.87 7.15
CA VAL A 688 -19.11 -5.91 6.68
C VAL A 688 -20.49 -5.87 7.37
N ALA A 689 -20.59 -5.23 8.54
CA ALA A 689 -21.85 -5.04 9.26
C ALA A 689 -22.46 -3.64 9.05
N ASP A 690 -21.76 -2.71 8.38
CA ASP A 690 -22.13 -1.29 8.35
C ASP A 690 -23.14 -0.93 7.26
N TYR A 691 -24.23 -1.68 7.20
CA TYR A 691 -25.35 -1.44 6.28
C TYR A 691 -26.69 -1.43 7.01
N LYS A 692 -27.62 -0.63 6.49
CA LYS A 692 -28.98 -0.59 7.00
C LYS A 692 -29.80 -1.80 6.56
N GLU A 693 -29.73 -2.13 5.29
CA GLU A 693 -30.29 -3.35 4.72
C GLU A 693 -29.13 -4.25 4.32
N MET A 694 -29.28 -5.56 4.48
CA MET A 694 -28.23 -6.48 4.05
C MET A 694 -28.77 -7.89 3.82
N GLU A 695 -28.01 -8.67 3.08
CA GLU A 695 -28.13 -10.12 3.06
C GLU A 695 -26.78 -10.76 3.43
N ILE A 696 -26.83 -11.76 4.30
CA ILE A 696 -25.73 -12.70 4.51
C ILE A 696 -26.15 -14.05 3.93
N CYS A 697 -25.39 -14.54 2.96
CA CYS A 697 -25.60 -15.83 2.32
C CYS A 697 -24.38 -16.73 2.52
N THR A 698 -24.57 -17.92 3.08
CA THR A 698 -23.47 -18.88 3.33
C THR A 698 -23.96 -20.31 3.15
N ALA A 699 -23.08 -21.20 2.74
CA ALA A 699 -23.31 -22.64 2.77
C ALA A 699 -22.41 -23.30 3.80
N VAL A 700 -23.00 -24.09 4.70
CA VAL A 700 -22.26 -24.77 5.78
C VAL A 700 -22.59 -26.26 5.88
N PHE A 701 -21.57 -27.06 6.15
CA PHE A 701 -21.67 -28.47 6.50
C PHE A 701 -21.44 -28.63 8.00
N TRP A 702 -22.50 -28.77 8.79
CA TRP A 702 -22.36 -28.88 10.25
C TRP A 702 -22.04 -30.30 10.69
N ASN A 703 -20.89 -30.52 11.34
CA ASN A 703 -20.50 -31.84 11.86
C ASN A 703 -21.27 -32.22 13.14
N GLY A 704 -22.05 -31.30 13.72
CA GLY A 704 -22.66 -31.45 15.03
C GLY A 704 -21.75 -30.98 16.16
N GLY A 705 -22.09 -31.33 17.40
CA GLY A 705 -21.34 -30.96 18.60
C GLY A 705 -22.24 -30.31 19.65
N ALA A 706 -21.65 -29.45 20.49
CA ALA A 706 -22.39 -28.72 21.52
C ALA A 706 -23.42 -27.76 20.90
N ASN A 707 -24.47 -27.46 21.66
CA ASN A 707 -25.33 -26.31 21.38
C ASN A 707 -24.53 -25.01 21.54
N GLU A 708 -25.05 -23.92 20.99
CA GLU A 708 -24.46 -22.57 21.03
C GLU A 708 -23.17 -22.39 20.18
N GLN A 709 -22.82 -23.32 19.29
CA GLN A 709 -21.80 -23.02 18.28
C GLN A 709 -22.23 -21.81 17.43
N SER A 710 -21.28 -21.04 16.90
CA SER A 710 -21.58 -19.84 16.13
C SER A 710 -21.09 -19.98 14.69
N ILE A 711 -21.97 -19.85 13.71
CA ILE A 711 -21.59 -19.73 12.29
C ILE A 711 -20.96 -18.35 12.05
N PHE A 712 -21.56 -17.30 12.61
CA PHE A 712 -20.96 -15.97 12.67
C PHE A 712 -21.54 -15.18 13.84
N GLU A 713 -20.77 -14.21 14.34
CA GLU A 713 -21.23 -13.16 15.26
C GLU A 713 -20.53 -11.83 14.94
N PHE A 714 -21.32 -10.80 14.62
CA PHE A 714 -20.84 -9.44 14.34
C PHE A 714 -21.38 -8.47 15.39
N GLY A 715 -20.50 -7.64 15.96
CA GLY A 715 -20.82 -6.66 16.99
C GLY A 715 -20.18 -6.95 18.34
N LYS A 716 -20.56 -6.17 19.35
CA LYS A 716 -20.03 -6.25 20.72
C LYS A 716 -21.14 -6.39 21.75
N ASP A 717 -21.74 -5.28 22.18
CA ASP A 717 -22.85 -5.26 23.13
C ASP A 717 -24.18 -5.50 22.41
N LEU A 718 -24.47 -4.67 21.39
CA LEU A 718 -25.44 -4.98 20.37
C LEU A 718 -24.74 -5.83 19.29
N ARG A 719 -25.33 -6.96 18.94
CA ARG A 719 -24.72 -7.92 18.02
C ARG A 719 -25.76 -8.69 17.25
N MET A 720 -25.32 -9.21 16.10
CA MET A 720 -26.05 -10.20 15.33
C MET A 720 -25.30 -11.51 15.27
N ARG A 721 -26.02 -12.63 15.38
CA ARG A 721 -25.45 -13.97 15.51
C ARG A 721 -26.30 -15.01 14.83
N LEU A 722 -25.67 -15.93 14.11
CA LEU A 722 -26.29 -17.13 13.55
C LEU A 722 -25.70 -18.38 14.22
N THR A 723 -26.56 -19.24 14.75
CA THR A 723 -26.15 -20.52 15.38
C THR A 723 -26.84 -21.71 14.71
N PRO A 724 -26.13 -22.83 14.44
CA PRO A 724 -26.72 -24.01 13.85
C PRO A 724 -27.69 -24.71 14.83
N ALA A 725 -27.46 -24.57 16.13
CA ALA A 725 -28.33 -25.03 17.21
C ALA A 725 -28.10 -24.19 18.47
N ASN A 726 -29.09 -23.42 18.89
CA ASN A 726 -29.07 -22.66 20.14
C ASN A 726 -29.25 -23.59 21.37
N LYS A 727 -29.34 -23.00 22.56
CA LYS A 727 -29.51 -23.69 23.85
C LYS A 727 -30.69 -24.65 23.87
N ASP A 728 -31.76 -24.34 23.13
CA ASP A 728 -32.99 -25.12 23.00
C ASP A 728 -32.89 -26.18 21.87
N GLY A 729 -31.74 -26.27 21.20
CA GLY A 729 -31.43 -27.25 20.18
C GLY A 729 -32.04 -26.93 18.81
N VAL A 730 -32.28 -25.66 18.49
CA VAL A 730 -32.85 -25.22 17.20
C VAL A 730 -32.00 -24.13 16.55
N THR A 731 -31.99 -24.06 15.21
CA THR A 731 -31.25 -23.00 14.50
C THR A 731 -31.88 -21.65 14.79
N SER A 732 -31.06 -20.63 15.06
CA SER A 732 -31.58 -19.28 15.24
C SER A 732 -30.61 -18.22 14.76
N PHE A 733 -31.18 -17.14 14.22
CA PHE A 733 -30.51 -15.87 14.00
C PHE A 733 -31.02 -14.87 15.04
N SER A 734 -30.15 -14.09 15.66
CA SER A 734 -30.57 -12.99 16.54
C SER A 734 -29.89 -11.69 16.17
N ILE A 735 -30.58 -10.57 16.36
CA ILE A 735 -30.06 -9.20 16.22
C ILE A 735 -30.68 -8.32 17.30
N GLY A 736 -29.82 -7.70 18.13
CA GLY A 736 -30.27 -6.76 19.17
C GLY A 736 -31.32 -7.31 20.15
N GLY A 737 -31.28 -8.61 20.43
CA GLY A 737 -32.24 -9.30 21.31
C GLY A 737 -33.53 -9.78 20.63
N ASN A 738 -33.81 -9.39 19.38
CA ASN A 738 -34.79 -10.07 18.54
C ASN A 738 -34.20 -11.38 18.02
N SER A 739 -34.99 -12.45 17.98
CA SER A 739 -34.54 -13.75 17.44
C SER A 739 -35.53 -14.32 16.44
N LEU A 740 -34.99 -14.89 15.36
CA LEU A 740 -35.65 -15.74 14.40
C LEU A 740 -35.31 -17.18 14.75
N ILE A 741 -36.32 -17.98 15.07
CA ILE A 741 -36.13 -19.34 15.58
C ILE A 741 -36.72 -20.33 14.58
N ALA A 742 -35.89 -21.20 14.00
CA ALA A 742 -36.33 -22.28 13.15
C ALA A 742 -37.02 -23.39 13.95
N SER A 743 -37.71 -24.30 13.27
CA SER A 743 -38.42 -25.41 13.90
C SER A 743 -37.50 -26.56 14.38
N LYS A 744 -36.25 -26.61 13.92
CA LYS A 744 -35.28 -27.67 14.19
C LYS A 744 -33.83 -27.13 14.07
N PRO A 745 -32.79 -27.85 14.52
CA PRO A 745 -31.41 -27.46 14.24
C PRO A 745 -31.03 -27.77 12.78
N LEU A 746 -29.86 -27.30 12.35
CA LEU A 746 -29.32 -27.69 11.04
C LEU A 746 -29.11 -29.20 10.99
N ASP A 747 -29.28 -29.78 9.81
CA ASP A 747 -29.06 -31.21 9.63
C ASP A 747 -27.56 -31.51 9.71
N LYS A 748 -27.18 -32.41 10.62
CA LYS A 748 -25.78 -32.81 10.80
C LYS A 748 -25.31 -33.62 9.60
N GLY A 749 -24.07 -33.39 9.17
CA GLY A 749 -23.45 -34.13 8.08
C GLY A 749 -24.06 -33.83 6.71
N LYS A 750 -24.67 -32.64 6.54
CA LYS A 750 -25.27 -32.19 5.28
C LYS A 750 -25.00 -30.70 5.06
N TRP A 751 -24.85 -30.32 3.80
CA TRP A 751 -24.80 -28.92 3.40
C TRP A 751 -26.15 -28.23 3.65
N SER A 752 -26.09 -27.03 4.21
CA SER A 752 -27.22 -26.13 4.40
C SER A 752 -26.84 -24.77 3.83
N VAL A 753 -27.56 -24.33 2.80
CA VAL A 753 -27.48 -22.96 2.28
C VAL A 753 -28.41 -22.08 3.11
N ILE A 754 -27.86 -21.05 3.73
CA ILE A 754 -28.56 -20.18 4.66
C ILE A 754 -28.51 -18.76 4.12
N ARG A 755 -29.68 -18.12 4.03
CA ARG A 755 -29.82 -16.71 3.69
C ARG A 755 -30.46 -15.99 4.86
N ILE A 756 -29.79 -14.97 5.38
CA ILE A 756 -30.32 -14.01 6.35
C ILE A 756 -30.54 -12.70 5.62
N ILE A 757 -31.80 -12.33 5.40
CA ILE A 757 -32.16 -11.12 4.65
C ILE A 757 -32.82 -10.14 5.61
N ILE A 758 -32.21 -8.97 5.74
CA ILE A 758 -32.63 -7.87 6.60
C ILE A 758 -32.99 -6.69 5.72
N LYS A 759 -34.25 -6.27 5.80
CA LYS A 759 -34.80 -5.21 4.96
C LYS A 759 -35.82 -4.41 5.74
N ASN A 760 -35.65 -3.09 5.82
CA ASN A 760 -36.42 -2.24 6.72
C ASN A 760 -36.46 -2.84 8.16
N SER A 761 -37.58 -2.77 8.87
CA SER A 761 -37.74 -3.33 10.22
C SER A 761 -38.05 -4.84 10.23
N TYR A 762 -37.52 -5.61 9.27
CA TYR A 762 -37.85 -7.01 9.10
C TYR A 762 -36.64 -7.87 8.75
N ALA A 763 -36.59 -9.08 9.33
CA ALA A 763 -35.61 -10.10 8.96
C ALA A 763 -36.30 -11.42 8.60
N LYS A 764 -35.76 -12.12 7.60
CA LYS A 764 -36.14 -13.50 7.25
C LYS A 764 -34.91 -14.40 7.15
N MET A 765 -35.05 -15.64 7.58
CA MET A 765 -34.05 -16.70 7.46
C MET A 765 -34.59 -17.78 6.53
N LEU A 766 -33.90 -18.02 5.42
CA LEU A 766 -34.15 -19.16 4.53
C LEU A 766 -33.07 -20.21 4.72
N ILE A 767 -33.47 -21.48 4.72
CA ILE A 767 -32.57 -22.64 4.74
C ILE A 767 -32.94 -23.51 3.54
N ASN A 768 -32.00 -23.72 2.62
CA ASN A 768 -32.18 -24.46 1.36
C ASN A 768 -33.39 -23.97 0.56
N GLY A 769 -33.49 -22.65 0.36
CA GLY A 769 -34.57 -21.98 -0.40
C GLY A 769 -35.93 -21.91 0.32
N LYS A 770 -36.05 -22.49 1.52
CA LYS A 770 -37.31 -22.54 2.26
C LYS A 770 -37.27 -21.58 3.44
N LEU A 771 -38.34 -20.82 3.63
CA LEU A 771 -38.53 -19.95 4.79
C LEU A 771 -38.48 -20.80 6.08
N ALA A 772 -37.47 -20.54 6.91
CA ALA A 772 -37.27 -21.24 8.18
C ALA A 772 -37.83 -20.44 9.37
N ALA A 773 -37.66 -19.12 9.35
CA ALA A 773 -38.20 -18.19 10.34
C ALA A 773 -38.18 -16.75 9.80
N GLU A 774 -39.04 -15.90 10.35
CA GLU A 774 -39.08 -14.46 10.04
C GLU A 774 -39.65 -13.69 11.24
N SER A 775 -39.24 -12.44 11.39
CA SER A 775 -39.71 -11.59 12.49
C SER A 775 -39.48 -10.12 12.20
N SER A 776 -40.28 -9.27 12.85
CA SER A 776 -39.94 -7.85 12.98
C SER A 776 -38.73 -7.68 13.89
N ILE A 777 -37.85 -6.77 13.52
CA ILE A 777 -36.65 -6.43 14.28
C ILE A 777 -36.68 -4.96 14.70
N SER A 778 -36.03 -4.65 15.82
CA SER A 778 -35.95 -3.28 16.34
C SER A 778 -34.64 -2.58 15.98
N TYR A 779 -33.64 -3.35 15.53
CA TYR A 779 -32.28 -2.90 15.23
C TYR A 779 -31.90 -3.35 13.82
N GLN A 780 -31.14 -2.51 13.14
CA GLN A 780 -30.52 -2.79 11.84
C GLN A 780 -29.08 -3.26 12.03
N PRO A 781 -28.44 -3.86 11.01
CA PRO A 781 -27.05 -4.30 11.12
C PRO A 781 -26.10 -3.16 11.47
N GLU A 782 -26.25 -1.99 10.85
CA GLU A 782 -25.43 -0.81 11.16
C GLU A 782 -25.53 -0.33 12.62
N ASP A 783 -26.58 -0.70 13.36
CA ASP A 783 -26.71 -0.36 14.77
C ASP A 783 -25.77 -1.22 15.64
N THR A 784 -25.25 -2.35 15.11
CA THR A 784 -24.27 -3.18 15.81
C THR A 784 -22.84 -2.64 15.70
N VAL A 785 -22.63 -1.60 14.89
CA VAL A 785 -21.31 -1.00 14.64
C VAL A 785 -20.84 -0.22 15.86
N ASP A 786 -19.70 -0.63 16.40
CA ASP A 786 -18.99 0.06 17.48
C ASP A 786 -17.50 0.14 17.15
N HIS A 787 -16.82 1.21 17.56
CA HIS A 787 -15.39 1.39 17.28
C HIS A 787 -14.48 0.28 17.85
N LEU A 788 -14.96 -0.49 18.84
CA LEU A 788 -14.28 -1.63 19.44
C LEU A 788 -14.94 -2.97 19.07
N MET A 789 -15.83 -3.00 18.08
CA MET A 789 -16.44 -4.25 17.67
C MET A 789 -15.47 -5.14 16.90
N HIS A 790 -15.77 -6.44 16.91
CA HIS A 790 -15.15 -7.40 16.02
C HIS A 790 -16.24 -8.18 15.28
N CYS A 791 -15.92 -8.61 14.07
CA CYS A 791 -16.78 -9.45 13.25
C CYS A 791 -16.13 -10.82 13.08
N TYR A 792 -16.80 -11.88 13.55
CA TYR A 792 -16.26 -13.23 13.50
C TYR A 792 -17.11 -14.17 12.66
N ILE A 793 -16.44 -15.02 11.89
CA ILE A 793 -17.01 -16.24 11.31
C ILE A 793 -16.44 -17.44 12.08
N ALA A 794 -17.26 -18.46 12.30
CA ALA A 794 -16.94 -19.70 13.00
C ALA A 794 -16.60 -19.56 14.50
N ARG A 795 -16.88 -18.40 15.12
CA ARG A 795 -16.92 -18.22 16.58
C ARG A 795 -17.90 -17.15 17.01
N ASP A 796 -18.10 -17.03 18.32
CA ASP A 796 -18.69 -15.86 18.96
C ASP A 796 -17.72 -15.22 19.96
N GLN A 797 -18.12 -14.07 20.52
CA GLN A 797 -17.37 -13.33 21.54
C GLN A 797 -17.16 -14.16 22.82
N ALA A 798 -18.01 -15.17 23.08
CA ALA A 798 -17.89 -16.06 24.25
C ALA A 798 -16.99 -17.28 24.00
N GLY A 799 -16.45 -17.46 22.79
CA GLY A 799 -15.58 -18.57 22.43
C GLY A 799 -16.31 -19.87 22.12
N HIS A 800 -17.55 -19.81 21.60
CA HIS A 800 -18.21 -20.99 21.03
C HIS A 800 -17.89 -21.13 19.54
N TYR A 801 -17.11 -22.15 19.19
CA TYR A 801 -16.57 -22.35 17.84
C TYR A 801 -17.43 -23.26 16.98
N PHE A 802 -17.49 -22.98 15.68
CA PHE A 802 -18.17 -23.83 14.71
C PHE A 802 -17.36 -25.10 14.42
N ASN A 803 -18.01 -26.25 14.46
CA ASN A 803 -17.48 -27.53 14.04
C ASN A 803 -18.13 -27.95 12.72
N GLY A 804 -17.42 -27.74 11.62
CA GLY A 804 -17.99 -27.95 10.30
C GLY A 804 -17.19 -27.28 9.20
N SER A 805 -17.72 -27.32 8.00
CA SER A 805 -17.11 -26.73 6.82
C SER A 805 -17.97 -25.63 6.25
N MET A 806 -17.36 -24.69 5.55
CA MET A 806 -18.00 -23.56 4.90
C MET A 806 -17.50 -23.48 3.46
N ASP A 807 -18.43 -23.37 2.51
CA ASP A 807 -18.13 -23.27 1.07
C ASP A 807 -17.96 -21.82 0.65
N TYR A 808 -18.82 -20.94 1.16
CA TYR A 808 -18.66 -19.50 0.96
C TYR A 808 -19.33 -18.70 2.07
N PHE A 809 -18.97 -17.43 2.17
CA PHE A 809 -19.65 -16.44 3.00
C PHE A 809 -19.75 -15.11 2.25
N ARG A 810 -20.96 -14.77 1.81
CA ARG A 810 -21.25 -13.59 0.96
C ARG A 810 -22.10 -12.59 1.72
N ILE A 811 -21.77 -11.32 1.53
CA ILE A 811 -22.38 -10.19 2.20
C ILE A 811 -22.82 -9.19 1.15
N TYR A 812 -24.12 -8.90 1.13
CA TYR A 812 -24.73 -7.96 0.20
C TYR A 812 -25.33 -6.78 0.96
N TYR A 813 -25.28 -5.57 0.39
CA TYR A 813 -25.94 -4.37 0.95
C TYR A 813 -27.44 -4.30 0.65
N LYS A 814 -27.96 -5.30 -0.07
CA LYS A 814 -29.36 -5.50 -0.42
C LYS A 814 -29.64 -6.99 -0.56
N GLU A 815 -30.88 -7.37 -0.81
CA GLU A 815 -31.22 -8.75 -1.15
C GLU A 815 -30.54 -9.13 -2.48
N GLY A 816 -29.71 -10.17 -2.45
CA GLY A 816 -28.98 -10.69 -3.61
C GLY A 816 -29.83 -11.65 -4.44
N GLU A 817 -29.29 -12.05 -5.60
CA GLU A 817 -29.89 -13.13 -6.39
C GLU A 817 -29.94 -14.44 -5.59
N GLU A 818 -30.97 -15.24 -5.84
CA GLU A 818 -31.10 -16.53 -5.16
C GLU A 818 -29.98 -17.47 -5.63
N PRO A 819 -29.13 -17.99 -4.71
CA PRO A 819 -28.02 -18.85 -5.10
C PRO A 819 -28.51 -20.21 -5.59
N GLU A 820 -27.69 -20.89 -6.38
CA GLU A 820 -27.97 -22.27 -6.75
C GLU A 820 -27.85 -23.23 -5.55
N TYR A 821 -28.76 -24.20 -5.46
CA TYR A 821 -28.81 -25.22 -4.41
C TYR A 821 -28.35 -26.59 -4.95
N TYR A 822 -27.07 -26.75 -5.26
CA TYR A 822 -26.54 -27.95 -5.95
C TYR A 822 -25.92 -29.03 -5.05
N TYR A 823 -25.92 -28.86 -3.73
CA TYR A 823 -25.32 -29.84 -2.81
C TYR A 823 -26.08 -31.17 -2.71
N ASP A 824 -27.29 -31.28 -3.28
CA ASP A 824 -28.13 -32.49 -3.28
C ASP A 824 -27.98 -33.29 -4.61
N LYS A 825 -27.13 -34.32 -4.63
CA LYS A 825 -27.01 -35.27 -5.77
C LYS A 825 -28.19 -36.26 -5.94
N ASN A 826 -29.36 -35.96 -5.40
CA ASN A 826 -30.56 -36.82 -5.50
C ASN A 826 -31.69 -36.27 -6.37
N THR A 827 -31.46 -35.22 -7.15
CA THR A 827 -32.41 -34.82 -8.21
C THR A 827 -32.06 -35.51 -9.52
N GLY A 828 -32.52 -36.75 -9.66
CA GLY A 828 -32.70 -37.33 -10.99
C GLY A 828 -33.81 -36.60 -11.73
N ASP A 829 -33.51 -35.48 -12.39
CA ASP A 829 -34.02 -35.11 -13.71
C ASP A 829 -33.46 -33.74 -14.14
N ASN A 830 -32.66 -33.75 -15.20
CA ASN A 830 -32.62 -32.82 -16.33
C ASN A 830 -31.21 -32.77 -16.92
N THR A 831 -31.02 -33.64 -17.91
CA THR A 831 -30.01 -33.48 -18.95
C THR A 831 -30.29 -32.20 -19.73
N GLU A 832 -29.39 -31.22 -19.69
CA GLU A 832 -28.74 -30.61 -20.85
C GLU A 832 -27.83 -29.44 -20.42
N ASN A 833 -26.61 -29.44 -20.97
CA ASN A 833 -25.50 -28.49 -20.81
C ASN A 833 -24.67 -28.56 -19.53
N ILE A 834 -23.83 -29.60 -19.44
CA ILE A 834 -22.56 -29.51 -18.71
C ILE A 834 -21.45 -29.48 -19.77
N ALA A 835 -20.79 -28.33 -19.90
CA ALA A 835 -19.51 -28.23 -20.61
C ALA A 835 -18.48 -29.10 -19.86
N GLU A 836 -17.69 -29.85 -20.62
CA GLU A 836 -16.77 -30.87 -20.13
C GLU A 836 -15.86 -30.36 -18.99
N ALA A 837 -16.17 -30.75 -17.75
CA ALA A 837 -15.25 -30.67 -16.63
C ALA A 837 -14.09 -31.65 -16.88
N LYS A 838 -12.86 -31.13 -16.81
CA LYS A 838 -11.63 -31.93 -16.87
C LYS A 838 -11.59 -32.86 -15.64
N PRO A 839 -11.15 -34.13 -15.78
CA PRO A 839 -11.08 -35.03 -14.64
C PRO A 839 -9.91 -34.62 -13.72
N VAL A 840 -10.23 -34.23 -12.48
CA VAL A 840 -9.25 -33.99 -11.41
C VAL A 840 -9.25 -35.19 -10.44
N SER A 841 -8.06 -35.59 -10.04
CA SER A 841 -7.74 -36.79 -9.28
C SER A 841 -7.98 -36.61 -7.79
N ILE A 842 -8.87 -37.43 -7.24
CA ILE A 842 -9.14 -37.61 -5.80
C ILE A 842 -7.86 -38.07 -5.07
N ILE A 843 -7.43 -37.36 -4.03
CA ILE A 843 -6.34 -37.81 -3.15
C ILE A 843 -6.90 -38.79 -2.11
N SER A 844 -6.61 -40.07 -2.31
CA SER A 844 -6.80 -41.14 -1.33
C SER A 844 -5.64 -41.18 -0.33
N GLU A 845 -5.89 -41.68 0.89
CA GLU A 845 -4.83 -42.12 1.82
C GLU A 845 -3.72 -42.94 1.10
N PRO A 846 -2.47 -42.96 1.61
CA PRO A 846 -1.41 -43.74 0.99
C PRO A 846 -1.83 -45.22 0.92
N THR A 847 -1.83 -45.78 -0.28
CA THR A 847 -2.28 -47.15 -0.53
C THR A 847 -1.25 -48.18 -0.07
N LEU A 848 0.04 -47.83 -0.14
CA LEU A 848 1.15 -48.67 0.31
C LEU A 848 2.40 -47.80 0.57
N TYR A 849 2.85 -47.72 1.82
CA TYR A 849 4.06 -46.99 2.16
C TYR A 849 5.30 -47.60 1.50
N GLY A 850 6.04 -46.76 0.78
CA GLY A 850 7.22 -47.07 -0.02
C GLY A 850 6.96 -47.24 -1.52
N ASP A 851 5.70 -47.33 -1.96
CA ASP A 851 5.29 -47.57 -3.36
C ASP A 851 5.11 -46.23 -4.12
N ALA A 852 6.24 -45.59 -4.43
CA ALA A 852 6.29 -44.27 -5.06
C ALA A 852 5.71 -44.27 -6.49
N ASN A 853 5.78 -45.41 -7.20
CA ASN A 853 5.26 -45.52 -8.56
C ASN A 853 3.80 -46.05 -8.63
N CYS A 854 3.22 -46.42 -7.48
CA CYS A 854 1.86 -46.92 -7.32
C CYS A 854 1.58 -48.25 -8.06
N ASP A 855 2.58 -49.13 -8.19
CA ASP A 855 2.45 -50.43 -8.86
C ASP A 855 2.04 -51.58 -7.92
N GLY A 856 1.85 -51.29 -6.63
CA GLY A 856 1.45 -52.22 -5.59
C GLY A 856 2.60 -53.00 -4.96
N LYS A 857 3.86 -52.62 -5.23
CA LYS A 857 5.07 -53.20 -4.64
C LYS A 857 6.02 -52.10 -4.18
N VAL A 858 6.92 -52.46 -3.27
CA VAL A 858 8.01 -51.58 -2.85
C VAL A 858 9.31 -52.19 -3.35
N ASP A 859 9.85 -51.66 -4.44
CA ASP A 859 11.07 -52.13 -5.09
C ASP A 859 11.96 -50.99 -5.63
N MET A 860 13.02 -51.35 -6.37
CA MET A 860 14.00 -50.36 -6.83
C MET A 860 13.42 -49.34 -7.84
N ALA A 861 12.26 -49.61 -8.46
CA ALA A 861 11.58 -48.67 -9.32
C ALA A 861 11.06 -47.46 -8.52
N ASP A 862 10.56 -47.67 -7.31
CA ASP A 862 10.09 -46.61 -6.41
C ASP A 862 11.22 -45.69 -6.00
N PHE A 863 12.35 -46.28 -5.60
CA PHE A 863 13.57 -45.55 -5.27
C PHE A 863 14.04 -44.67 -6.44
N ASN A 864 14.06 -45.22 -7.66
CA ASN A 864 14.53 -44.52 -8.84
C ASN A 864 13.58 -43.39 -9.27
N LEU A 865 12.26 -43.62 -9.21
CA LEU A 865 11.26 -42.59 -9.50
C LEU A 865 11.36 -41.44 -8.50
N LEU A 866 11.47 -41.75 -7.21
CA LEU A 866 11.61 -40.76 -6.15
C LEU A 866 12.89 -39.92 -6.30
N ILE A 867 14.03 -40.53 -6.57
CA ILE A 867 15.29 -39.80 -6.82
C ILE A 867 15.17 -38.90 -8.07
N ASN A 868 14.51 -39.36 -9.13
CA ASN A 868 14.28 -38.56 -10.33
C ASN A 868 13.31 -37.40 -10.08
N ALA A 869 12.25 -37.61 -9.29
CA ALA A 869 11.30 -36.58 -8.89
C ALA A 869 11.96 -35.49 -8.04
N ILE A 870 12.83 -35.88 -7.09
CA ILE A 870 13.58 -34.94 -6.24
C ILE A 870 14.64 -34.17 -7.06
N SER A 871 15.37 -34.84 -7.95
CA SER A 871 16.49 -34.22 -8.69
C SER A 871 16.08 -33.45 -9.94
N LYS A 872 14.91 -33.75 -10.52
CA LYS A 872 14.39 -33.14 -11.76
C LYS A 872 12.86 -32.93 -11.67
N PRO A 873 12.39 -32.09 -10.74
CA PRO A 873 10.95 -31.93 -10.47
C PRO A 873 10.15 -31.42 -11.68
N SER A 874 10.74 -30.59 -12.55
CA SER A 874 10.07 -30.13 -13.78
C SER A 874 9.80 -31.23 -14.81
N ILE A 875 10.43 -32.41 -14.68
CA ILE A 875 10.22 -33.56 -15.57
C ILE A 875 9.48 -34.68 -14.84
N TYR A 876 9.88 -35.01 -13.62
CA TYR A 876 9.37 -36.18 -12.88
C TYR A 876 8.65 -35.85 -11.57
N GLY A 877 8.55 -34.58 -11.18
CA GLY A 877 7.70 -34.13 -10.07
C GLY A 877 6.21 -34.22 -10.42
N VAL A 878 5.32 -33.91 -9.48
CA VAL A 878 3.86 -34.08 -9.64
C VAL A 878 3.32 -33.37 -10.88
N ASP A 879 3.84 -32.17 -11.16
CA ASP A 879 3.50 -31.35 -12.33
C ASP A 879 4.53 -31.48 -13.47
N GLY A 880 5.40 -32.48 -13.41
CA GLY A 880 6.46 -32.70 -14.37
C GLY A 880 5.95 -33.02 -15.78
N SER A 881 6.76 -32.75 -16.80
CA SER A 881 6.36 -32.99 -18.19
C SER A 881 6.33 -34.48 -18.61
N SER A 882 6.88 -35.40 -17.81
CA SER A 882 6.98 -36.82 -18.15
C SER A 882 5.67 -37.57 -17.90
N PRO A 883 5.30 -38.55 -18.74
CA PRO A 883 4.21 -39.49 -18.43
C PRO A 883 4.56 -40.42 -17.26
N ASP A 884 5.86 -40.66 -17.00
CA ASP A 884 6.36 -41.49 -15.90
C ASP A 884 6.69 -40.65 -14.65
N ARG A 885 6.05 -39.49 -14.47
CA ARG A 885 6.28 -38.62 -13.31
C ARG A 885 5.64 -39.19 -12.05
N ILE A 886 6.14 -38.79 -10.88
CA ILE A 886 5.53 -39.17 -9.61
C ILE A 886 4.12 -38.58 -9.52
N THR A 887 3.15 -39.36 -9.06
CA THR A 887 1.78 -38.89 -8.86
C THR A 887 1.63 -38.32 -7.45
N ALA A 888 0.55 -37.59 -7.17
CA ALA A 888 0.25 -37.14 -5.80
C ALA A 888 0.17 -38.32 -4.81
N LEU A 889 -0.44 -39.45 -5.22
CA LEU A 889 -0.45 -40.68 -4.42
C LEU A 889 0.96 -41.25 -4.24
N GLY A 890 1.79 -41.21 -5.29
CA GLY A 890 3.18 -41.62 -5.24
C GLY A 890 4.02 -40.80 -4.25
N VAL A 891 3.77 -39.48 -4.17
CA VAL A 891 4.38 -38.61 -3.15
C VAL A 891 3.99 -39.07 -1.74
N MET A 892 2.71 -39.36 -1.51
CA MET A 892 2.25 -39.80 -0.19
C MET A 892 2.75 -41.20 0.20
N ASN A 893 2.82 -42.12 -0.76
CA ASN A 893 3.41 -43.43 -0.55
C ASN A 893 4.92 -43.31 -0.28
N ALA A 894 5.59 -42.35 -0.91
CA ALA A 894 7.04 -42.16 -0.80
C ALA A 894 7.50 -41.41 0.45
N ASP A 895 6.67 -40.57 1.08
CA ASP A 895 6.97 -39.89 2.34
C ASP A 895 6.94 -40.88 3.53
N VAL A 896 8.09 -41.49 3.80
CA VAL A 896 8.25 -42.61 4.74
C VAL A 896 9.29 -42.35 5.83
N HIS A 897 9.97 -41.20 5.81
CA HIS A 897 10.98 -40.78 6.78
C HIS A 897 10.59 -39.45 7.42
N GLU A 898 10.24 -39.47 8.72
CA GLU A 898 9.69 -38.29 9.42
C GLU A 898 8.41 -37.74 8.75
N ARG A 899 7.51 -38.67 8.40
CA ARG A 899 6.23 -38.47 7.70
C ARG A 899 5.55 -37.13 7.96
N GLY A 900 5.18 -36.45 6.86
CA GLY A 900 4.49 -35.17 6.85
C GLY A 900 5.42 -33.97 6.63
N ASN A 901 6.72 -34.22 6.38
CA ASN A 901 7.72 -33.21 6.02
C ASN A 901 7.93 -33.10 4.50
N GLY A 902 7.25 -33.91 3.69
CA GLY A 902 7.38 -33.95 2.23
C GLY A 902 8.53 -34.83 1.74
N LEU A 903 8.76 -34.89 0.42
CA LEU A 903 9.76 -35.79 -0.15
C LEU A 903 11.19 -35.29 0.06
N SER A 904 12.02 -36.16 0.63
CA SER A 904 13.43 -35.92 0.86
C SER A 904 14.32 -37.05 0.32
N ALA A 905 15.63 -36.80 0.25
CA ALA A 905 16.60 -37.86 -0.04
C ALA A 905 16.58 -38.97 1.05
N ASN A 906 16.16 -38.65 2.28
CA ASN A 906 16.07 -39.62 3.37
C ASN A 906 14.90 -40.61 3.17
N ASP A 907 13.82 -40.20 2.52
CA ASP A 907 12.73 -41.08 2.11
C ASP A 907 13.21 -42.14 1.13
N ALA A 908 13.95 -41.71 0.11
CA ALA A 908 14.55 -42.63 -0.86
C ALA A 908 15.53 -43.60 -0.16
N LEU A 909 16.38 -43.11 0.75
CA LEU A 909 17.26 -43.98 1.53
C LEU A 909 16.47 -44.99 2.37
N THR A 910 15.35 -44.57 2.96
CA THR A 910 14.49 -45.40 3.81
C THR A 910 13.77 -46.49 3.00
N ILE A 911 13.23 -46.16 1.82
CA ILE A 911 12.67 -47.13 0.86
C ILE A 911 13.75 -48.14 0.44
N ARG A 912 14.95 -47.67 0.09
CA ARG A 912 16.08 -48.55 -0.27
C ARG A 912 16.49 -49.48 0.87
N SER A 913 16.51 -48.97 2.10
CA SER A 913 16.81 -49.76 3.30
C SER A 913 15.73 -50.80 3.61
N TYR A 914 14.46 -50.50 3.32
CA TYR A 914 13.35 -51.45 3.40
C TYR A 914 13.50 -52.59 2.37
N ILE A 915 13.80 -52.25 1.11
CA ILE A 915 14.06 -53.23 0.03
C ILE A 915 15.24 -54.17 0.38
N GLN A 916 16.26 -53.65 1.07
CA GLN A 916 17.42 -54.42 1.52
C GLN A 916 17.17 -55.22 2.82
N GLY A 917 15.99 -55.10 3.43
CA GLY A 917 15.62 -55.77 4.68
C GLY A 917 16.29 -55.22 5.94
N THR A 918 16.92 -54.05 5.86
CA THR A 918 17.54 -53.37 7.03
C THR A 918 16.52 -52.56 7.83
N VAL A 919 15.48 -52.06 7.17
CA VAL A 919 14.24 -51.54 7.78
C VAL A 919 13.15 -52.58 7.58
N LYS A 920 12.37 -52.87 8.63
CA LYS A 920 11.37 -53.96 8.60
C LYS A 920 9.95 -53.51 8.24
N GLU A 921 9.65 -52.23 8.39
CA GLU A 921 8.33 -51.65 8.14
C GLU A 921 8.46 -50.16 7.77
N LEU A 922 7.50 -49.66 7.00
CA LEU A 922 7.36 -48.26 6.62
C LEU A 922 5.96 -47.77 7.07
N PRO A 923 5.80 -46.49 7.45
CA PRO A 923 6.83 -45.45 7.52
C PRO A 923 7.70 -45.58 8.78
N VAL A 924 8.91 -45.01 8.75
CA VAL A 924 9.80 -44.88 9.92
C VAL A 924 9.67 -43.46 10.47
N SER A 925 8.72 -43.25 11.38
CA SER A 925 8.50 -41.98 12.06
C SER A 925 8.93 -42.04 13.53
N THR A 926 9.83 -41.15 13.95
CA THR A 926 10.20 -40.94 15.37
C THR A 926 9.12 -40.13 16.08
N GLN A 927 8.00 -40.75 16.48
CA GLN A 927 7.00 -40.05 17.30
C GLN A 927 7.58 -39.73 18.70
N LYS A 928 7.70 -38.43 19.02
CA LYS A 928 7.53 -37.95 20.40
C LYS A 928 6.01 -37.91 20.67
N THR A 929 5.58 -38.77 21.59
CA THR A 929 4.28 -38.78 22.26
C THR A 929 3.93 -37.46 22.93
#